data_AF-A0A3N5WKD1-F1
#
_entry.id   AF-A0A3N5WKD1-F1
#
_cell.length_a   1.000
_cell.length_b   1.000
_cell.length_c   1.000
_cell.angle_alpha   90.00
_cell.angle_beta   90.00
_cell.angle_gamma   90.00
#
_symmetry.space_group_name_H-M   'P 1'
#
loop_
_entity.id
_entity.type
_entity.pdbx_description
1 polymer ?
#
loop_
_entity_poly.entity_id
_entity_poly.type
_entity_poly.pdbx_seq_one_letter_code
_entity_poly.pdbx_strand_id
1 'polypeptide(L)'
;MKFQTTPSTPPRQPGHARWTKWIAVAAMIASPLAANAQSTSTINFDTAANWTQGSGSFTSYSNHSYTEANWNFMGTSVIRNGTSVQDGFPGALGTYSWRLQDGSGSMLTATYGASMTIAGFGFDVRCWDGNPDPIYTVEYSTDSGATYTSTGIAINNAFLDNSSAWKTLTFTLPSPTTVTAGQLKVRVVRTNGERIMIDNFQWTTGIDTTPPTIATRTPADNATNVPAAATTALVIVFSENITKGTGNITLTGNSTVTTIPVTDTAVSVSGVTATITLPASLASSTAYYVNIDAGAFKDAANNNFTGIADTTTWNFTTSTPDLTAPARVSFAPADNSSNAIPTTNLVISYDEGIVKGNGTVAIKKSSDASVVESIAVSSGQVTVSGSTATIDPSVVLDYATGYYVEVSAGAFTDAATNGTAAISGSSTWNFTTRAAPAVVISQYYEGASSDKFIELKNLTGSDIALDGYRVTAWSNTSPANNQDWKSGTNTTTRITDLSGYIIPANGSLLVANSAATVPVYAAANFDVSDNGGCTAFNGDDSVVLYNGPGFTQAEVVDAVSFVANDGADKSFYRLNHGPGFDFNSGSSILNYSGVWATKTLAEVASALESDAWYLSASQPIGTLTLSLSPSSINESTAPSTSTATVTRSGDTSSDLIVLIASSNSSVAEVADEAVSVTIPAGQSSAQFVINAKDNLWLIGDQAVTFTVSAIGFLPASAQVTVLDDPTDPTFPVVINEIRVDDDNGDGFEYFELYNAGSVAVSLDNLSYIVIGDGTGGSGVIENVTALATGVTLQPGEFYLVAKQASLPVDSDTDGDQVADFTATPDQLVTNLDFENEDNVTHLLVSGFTGSNGQDLDTNDDGTLDSTPWAFIADGIGLLSNVSIPSETELAYGSSLGFLNIGPGVGMAGDAATSHVYRTADGGTWALGPFGTTQTPDNSVLADVKDTPGISNVPVVPPSNTFANWMSGYDFSGFTNPDLSATGDPDNDGLANSLENILGSSPAAPSQGLTNVSTSSGNLIFRHTRNATPASDLTASYEWSTDLTNWRASSASAGGITVTFGAPVTVAAGTPDLVEVTATITGGSPAKVFARYKVVK
;
A
#
# COMPACT_ATOMS: atom_id res chain seq x y z
N MET A 1 -13.08 22.93 -81.50
CA MET A 1 -12.61 22.84 -82.91
C MET A 1 -13.39 21.73 -83.61
N LYS A 2 -14.00 22.03 -84.75
CA LYS A 2 -14.75 21.06 -85.60
C LYS A 2 -13.80 20.07 -86.27
N PHE A 3 -14.25 18.86 -86.61
CA PHE A 3 -14.38 18.41 -88.02
C PHE A 3 -15.22 17.12 -88.15
N GLN A 4 -16.13 17.16 -89.13
CA GLN A 4 -16.94 16.06 -89.70
C GLN A 4 -16.10 15.15 -90.61
N THR A 5 -16.55 13.92 -90.88
CA THR A 5 -17.16 13.51 -92.17
C THR A 5 -17.49 12.00 -92.25
N THR A 6 -18.50 11.72 -93.07
CA THR A 6 -19.36 10.53 -93.26
C THR A 6 -18.89 9.62 -94.45
N PRO A 7 -19.59 8.51 -94.80
CA PRO A 7 -19.00 7.22 -95.21
C PRO A 7 -19.19 6.83 -96.70
N SER A 8 -18.68 5.65 -97.11
CA SER A 8 -19.09 4.97 -98.36
C SER A 8 -18.91 3.43 -98.33
N THR A 9 -19.96 2.70 -98.70
CA THR A 9 -20.05 1.25 -99.07
C THR A 9 -20.00 1.07 -100.60
N PRO A 10 -20.31 -0.10 -101.22
CA PRO A 10 -19.74 -1.49 -101.26
C PRO A 10 -19.33 -1.90 -102.73
N PRO A 11 -18.87 -3.12 -103.12
CA PRO A 11 -19.79 -4.24 -103.53
C PRO A 11 -19.24 -5.73 -103.65
N ARG A 12 -20.19 -6.68 -103.78
CA ARG A 12 -20.25 -7.94 -104.59
C ARG A 12 -19.46 -9.25 -104.30
N GLN A 13 -20.26 -10.32 -104.10
CA GLN A 13 -20.08 -11.80 -104.16
C GLN A 13 -19.55 -12.36 -105.52
N PRO A 14 -19.23 -13.68 -105.77
CA PRO A 14 -19.71 -14.94 -105.12
C PRO A 14 -18.73 -16.16 -105.03
N GLY A 15 -19.13 -17.28 -104.37
CA GLY A 15 -18.66 -18.63 -104.75
C GLY A 15 -18.31 -19.69 -103.68
N HIS A 16 -19.29 -20.51 -103.29
CA HIS A 16 -19.24 -21.96 -102.98
C HIS A 16 -18.23 -22.60 -101.97
N ALA A 17 -18.81 -23.04 -100.84
CA ALA A 17 -18.81 -24.42 -100.28
C ALA A 17 -17.54 -24.97 -99.57
N ARG A 18 -17.51 -25.02 -98.22
CA ARG A 18 -18.07 -26.09 -97.34
C ARG A 18 -17.53 -26.00 -95.88
N TRP A 19 -18.45 -25.97 -94.91
CA TRP A 19 -18.45 -26.65 -93.60
C TRP A 19 -17.27 -26.49 -92.62
N THR A 20 -17.38 -25.59 -91.62
CA THR A 20 -17.24 -25.92 -90.17
C THR A 20 -17.63 -24.73 -89.26
N LYS A 21 -18.60 -24.97 -88.35
CA LYS A 21 -18.99 -24.22 -87.12
C LYS A 21 -18.60 -22.74 -86.98
N TRP A 22 -19.55 -21.80 -87.03
CA TRP A 22 -19.63 -20.54 -86.21
C TRP A 22 -20.93 -19.76 -86.59
N ILE A 23 -22.05 -19.94 -85.88
CA ILE A 23 -23.12 -18.92 -85.72
C ILE A 23 -23.67 -19.05 -84.29
N ALA A 24 -23.08 -18.28 -83.37
CA ALA A 24 -23.68 -17.86 -82.11
C ALA A 24 -22.94 -16.61 -81.61
N VAL A 25 -22.87 -15.56 -82.44
CA VAL A 25 -22.37 -14.23 -82.05
C VAL A 25 -23.29 -13.16 -82.66
N ALA A 26 -24.53 -13.14 -82.19
CA ALA A 26 -25.48 -12.01 -82.29
C ALA A 26 -26.70 -12.20 -81.34
N ALA A 27 -26.50 -12.87 -80.20
CA ALA A 27 -27.50 -13.02 -79.13
C ALA A 27 -26.83 -13.11 -77.73
N MET A 28 -25.67 -12.47 -77.55
CA MET A 28 -25.00 -12.33 -76.24
C MET A 28 -24.75 -10.87 -75.86
N ILE A 29 -25.47 -9.94 -76.49
CA ILE A 29 -25.65 -8.57 -76.01
C ILE A 29 -27.13 -8.43 -75.62
N ALA A 30 -27.52 -9.27 -74.67
CA ALA A 30 -28.69 -9.07 -73.82
C ALA A 30 -28.19 -9.46 -72.43
N SER A 31 -28.09 -8.45 -71.59
CA SER A 31 -27.72 -8.44 -70.18
C SER A 31 -28.04 -9.74 -69.44
N PRO A 32 -27.26 -10.15 -68.41
CA PRO A 32 -27.85 -10.90 -67.31
C PRO A 32 -28.70 -9.93 -66.45
N LEU A 33 -29.63 -9.20 -67.08
CA LEU A 33 -30.74 -8.53 -66.40
C LEU A 33 -32.00 -9.41 -66.45
N ALA A 34 -31.87 -10.65 -66.91
CA ALA A 34 -32.96 -11.62 -66.98
C ALA A 34 -32.66 -12.87 -66.13
N ALA A 35 -32.27 -12.66 -64.87
CA ALA A 35 -32.35 -13.67 -63.81
C ALA A 35 -32.25 -12.98 -62.44
N ASN A 36 -33.33 -12.33 -62.02
CA ASN A 36 -33.76 -12.10 -60.63
C ASN A 36 -34.67 -10.87 -60.57
N ALA A 37 -35.88 -11.03 -61.09
CA ALA A 37 -36.98 -10.16 -60.65
C ALA A 37 -37.29 -10.51 -59.18
N GLN A 38 -37.66 -9.53 -58.36
CA GLN A 38 -38.30 -9.83 -57.07
C GLN A 38 -39.44 -10.81 -57.33
N SER A 39 -39.38 -11.98 -56.70
CA SER A 39 -40.43 -12.99 -56.82
C SER A 39 -41.07 -13.20 -55.46
N THR A 40 -42.39 -13.10 -55.43
CA THR A 40 -43.20 -13.46 -54.26
C THR A 40 -43.64 -14.90 -54.42
N SER A 41 -43.34 -15.71 -53.41
CA SER A 41 -43.78 -17.11 -53.31
C SER A 41 -44.73 -17.26 -52.12
N THR A 42 -45.61 -18.26 -52.18
CA THR A 42 -46.65 -18.49 -51.16
C THR A 42 -46.70 -19.96 -50.76
N ILE A 43 -46.92 -20.21 -49.47
CA ILE A 43 -47.28 -21.51 -48.88
C ILE A 43 -48.67 -21.36 -48.24
N ASN A 44 -49.65 -22.13 -48.72
CA ASN A 44 -51.05 -22.06 -48.28
C ASN A 44 -51.43 -23.14 -47.25
N PHE A 45 -50.47 -23.93 -46.76
CA PHE A 45 -50.66 -24.97 -45.75
C PHE A 45 -51.66 -26.11 -46.08
N ASP A 46 -52.21 -26.15 -47.29
CA ASP A 46 -53.30 -27.06 -47.69
C ASP A 46 -52.87 -28.50 -47.93
N THR A 47 -51.58 -28.73 -48.22
CA THR A 47 -51.07 -30.07 -48.50
C THR A 47 -51.03 -30.92 -47.24
N ALA A 48 -52.01 -31.81 -47.07
CA ALA A 48 -52.17 -32.64 -45.87
C ALA A 48 -50.91 -33.46 -45.48
N ALA A 49 -50.13 -33.91 -46.47
CA ALA A 49 -48.93 -34.73 -46.27
C ALA A 49 -47.73 -33.94 -45.73
N ASN A 50 -47.73 -32.61 -45.86
CA ASN A 50 -46.63 -31.75 -45.41
C ASN A 50 -46.72 -31.46 -43.90
N TRP A 51 -47.84 -31.79 -43.25
CA TRP A 51 -48.03 -31.73 -41.80
C TRP A 51 -47.48 -32.99 -41.13
N THR A 52 -46.69 -32.86 -40.06
CA THR A 52 -46.29 -34.00 -39.24
C THR A 52 -47.47 -34.49 -38.38
N GLN A 53 -48.07 -35.62 -38.76
CA GLN A 53 -49.26 -36.17 -38.10
C GLN A 53 -48.90 -36.95 -36.82
N GLY A 54 -49.55 -36.59 -35.71
CA GLY A 54 -50.21 -37.61 -34.87
C GLY A 54 -51.53 -37.99 -35.56
N SER A 55 -51.87 -39.27 -35.64
CA SER A 55 -52.83 -39.86 -36.61
C SER A 55 -54.34 -39.57 -36.41
N GLY A 56 -54.78 -38.32 -36.24
CA GLY A 56 -56.20 -37.96 -36.15
C GLY A 56 -56.48 -36.47 -36.39
N SER A 57 -57.75 -36.10 -36.61
CA SER A 57 -58.17 -34.69 -36.57
C SER A 57 -57.66 -34.02 -35.29
N PHE A 58 -57.10 -32.81 -35.40
CA PHE A 58 -56.56 -32.07 -34.25
C PHE A 58 -57.70 -31.66 -33.32
N THR A 59 -57.95 -32.46 -32.28
CA THR A 59 -59.00 -32.16 -31.29
C THR A 59 -58.44 -31.51 -30.03
N SER A 60 -57.12 -31.36 -29.90
CA SER A 60 -56.44 -30.69 -28.79
C SER A 60 -55.18 -29.94 -29.25
N TYR A 61 -54.82 -28.86 -28.55
CA TYR A 61 -53.64 -28.05 -28.84
C TYR A 61 -52.33 -28.79 -28.47
N SER A 62 -51.41 -28.92 -29.41
CA SER A 62 -50.06 -29.48 -29.15
C SER A 62 -49.04 -28.98 -30.18
N ASN A 63 -47.78 -29.42 -30.09
CA ASN A 63 -46.73 -28.95 -30.99
C ASN A 63 -46.81 -29.69 -32.34
N HIS A 64 -46.79 -28.95 -33.44
CA HIS A 64 -46.90 -29.51 -34.79
C HIS A 64 -45.97 -28.79 -35.76
N SER A 65 -45.61 -29.48 -36.85
CA SER A 65 -44.82 -28.87 -37.91
C SER A 65 -45.44 -29.03 -39.29
N TYR A 66 -45.07 -28.11 -40.18
CA TYR A 66 -45.33 -28.16 -41.61
C TYR A 66 -44.05 -27.89 -42.37
N THR A 67 -43.74 -28.67 -43.38
CA THR A 67 -42.52 -28.47 -44.18
C THR A 67 -42.84 -28.42 -45.67
N GLU A 68 -42.47 -27.32 -46.33
CA GLU A 68 -42.65 -27.12 -47.77
C GLU A 68 -41.66 -26.09 -48.31
N ALA A 69 -41.17 -26.27 -49.55
CA ALA A 69 -40.33 -25.29 -50.26
C ALA A 69 -39.15 -24.70 -49.44
N ASN A 70 -38.40 -25.57 -48.74
CA ASN A 70 -37.31 -25.25 -47.81
C ASN A 70 -37.72 -24.50 -46.54
N TRP A 71 -39.01 -24.23 -46.33
CA TRP A 71 -39.52 -23.71 -45.07
C TRP A 71 -39.91 -24.85 -44.14
N ASN A 72 -39.48 -24.73 -42.88
CA ASN A 72 -39.95 -25.54 -41.79
C ASN A 72 -40.70 -24.66 -40.78
N PHE A 73 -42.01 -24.89 -40.67
CA PHE A 73 -42.88 -24.21 -39.71
C PHE A 73 -43.05 -25.09 -38.48
N MET A 74 -42.84 -24.53 -37.30
CA MET A 74 -43.09 -25.19 -36.01
C MET A 74 -44.06 -24.34 -35.20
N GLY A 75 -45.22 -24.89 -34.89
CA GLY A 75 -46.19 -24.28 -33.99
C GLY A 75 -46.16 -24.93 -32.62
N THR A 76 -46.15 -24.12 -31.56
CA THR A 76 -46.26 -24.56 -30.16
C THR A 76 -47.68 -24.40 -29.64
N SER A 77 -48.24 -25.49 -29.10
CA SER A 77 -49.64 -25.55 -28.64
C SER A 77 -50.63 -24.97 -29.65
N VAL A 78 -50.63 -25.53 -30.86
CA VAL A 78 -51.46 -25.12 -31.99
C VAL A 78 -52.36 -26.28 -32.43
N ILE A 79 -53.34 -26.00 -33.28
CA ILE A 79 -54.05 -27.04 -34.04
C ILE A 79 -54.07 -26.69 -35.54
N ARG A 80 -54.27 -27.71 -36.39
CA ARG A 80 -54.68 -27.49 -37.79
C ARG A 80 -56.19 -27.35 -37.86
N ASN A 81 -56.67 -26.22 -38.36
CA ASN A 81 -58.09 -25.99 -38.56
C ASN A 81 -58.49 -26.33 -40.00
N GLY A 82 -59.65 -26.96 -40.18
CA GLY A 82 -60.22 -27.29 -41.50
C GLY A 82 -61.32 -26.33 -41.95
N THR A 83 -61.98 -26.62 -43.08
CA THR A 83 -63.08 -25.80 -43.64
C THR A 83 -64.40 -25.89 -42.89
N SER A 84 -64.60 -26.91 -42.06
CA SER A 84 -65.88 -27.24 -41.40
C SER A 84 -66.00 -26.81 -39.94
N VAL A 85 -64.95 -26.24 -39.33
CA VAL A 85 -64.94 -25.78 -37.94
C VAL A 85 -65.15 -24.26 -37.93
N GLN A 86 -66.31 -23.79 -37.47
CA GLN A 86 -66.72 -22.38 -37.50
C GLN A 86 -67.19 -21.86 -36.12
N ASP A 87 -66.82 -20.61 -35.84
CA ASP A 87 -67.27 -19.68 -34.78
C ASP A 87 -68.31 -18.67 -35.30
N GLY A 88 -68.78 -18.83 -36.55
CA GLY A 88 -69.64 -17.88 -37.24
C GLY A 88 -68.95 -17.14 -38.39
N PHE A 89 -67.64 -17.34 -38.60
CA PHE A 89 -66.85 -16.70 -39.67
C PHE A 89 -66.17 -17.74 -40.63
N PRO A 90 -65.63 -17.33 -41.80
CA PRO A 90 -65.05 -18.25 -42.79
C PRO A 90 -63.89 -19.08 -42.23
N GLY A 91 -63.84 -20.40 -42.50
CA GLY A 91 -62.76 -21.28 -42.03
C GLY A 91 -61.37 -21.00 -42.63
N ALA A 92 -60.52 -22.02 -42.75
CA ALA A 92 -59.22 -21.90 -43.42
C ALA A 92 -59.33 -21.27 -44.82
N LEU A 93 -58.32 -20.52 -45.28
CA LEU A 93 -58.24 -20.02 -46.66
C LEU A 93 -57.79 -21.16 -47.58
N GLY A 94 -58.73 -22.04 -47.90
CA GLY A 94 -58.44 -23.27 -48.63
C GLY A 94 -58.93 -24.47 -47.84
N THR A 95 -58.04 -25.41 -47.56
CA THR A 95 -58.30 -26.65 -46.82
C THR A 95 -57.86 -26.56 -45.37
N TYR A 96 -56.67 -26.01 -45.07
CA TYR A 96 -56.07 -26.03 -43.74
C TYR A 96 -55.37 -24.73 -43.36
N SER A 97 -55.54 -24.30 -42.10
CA SER A 97 -54.80 -23.18 -41.50
C SER A 97 -54.22 -23.56 -40.13
N TRP A 98 -53.26 -22.79 -39.64
CA TRP A 98 -52.81 -22.85 -38.25
C TRP A 98 -53.80 -22.10 -37.36
N ARG A 99 -54.18 -22.69 -36.23
CA ARG A 99 -54.88 -21.98 -35.14
C ARG A 99 -54.04 -22.02 -33.88
N LEU A 100 -53.67 -20.84 -33.39
CA LEU A 100 -52.90 -20.65 -32.18
C LEU A 100 -53.86 -20.53 -30.99
N GLN A 101 -53.48 -21.05 -29.82
CA GLN A 101 -54.32 -21.00 -28.62
C GLN A 101 -54.25 -19.64 -27.89
N ASP A 102 -55.19 -19.42 -26.97
CA ASP A 102 -55.28 -18.31 -26.00
C ASP A 102 -54.46 -18.58 -24.72
N GLY A 103 -53.69 -19.66 -24.67
CA GLY A 103 -52.73 -19.96 -23.58
C GLY A 103 -51.37 -19.26 -23.78
N SER A 104 -50.66 -18.97 -22.68
CA SER A 104 -49.28 -18.45 -22.75
C SER A 104 -48.35 -19.44 -23.47
N GLY A 105 -47.42 -18.95 -24.28
CA GLY A 105 -46.43 -19.78 -24.99
C GLY A 105 -46.86 -20.34 -26.36
N SER A 106 -48.05 -19.97 -26.88
CA SER A 106 -48.41 -20.29 -28.27
C SER A 106 -47.61 -19.42 -29.25
N MET A 107 -46.93 -20.07 -30.19
CA MET A 107 -46.05 -19.44 -31.15
C MET A 107 -46.05 -20.22 -32.46
N LEU A 108 -45.94 -19.54 -33.59
CA LEU A 108 -45.63 -20.16 -34.89
C LEU A 108 -44.28 -19.63 -35.35
N THR A 109 -43.30 -20.50 -35.60
CA THR A 109 -41.97 -20.13 -36.12
C THR A 109 -41.74 -20.76 -37.49
N ALA A 110 -41.51 -19.94 -38.50
CA ALA A 110 -41.05 -20.35 -39.82
C ALA A 110 -39.52 -20.22 -39.91
N THR A 111 -38.82 -21.28 -40.29
CA THR A 111 -37.36 -21.30 -40.50
C THR A 111 -37.05 -21.65 -41.94
N TYR A 112 -36.20 -20.87 -42.60
CA TYR A 112 -35.77 -21.18 -43.97
C TYR A 112 -34.48 -22.01 -43.99
N GLY A 113 -34.50 -23.14 -44.69
CA GLY A 113 -33.44 -24.15 -44.68
C GLY A 113 -32.40 -24.06 -45.81
N ALA A 114 -32.39 -22.99 -46.61
CA ALA A 114 -31.43 -22.78 -47.69
C ALA A 114 -30.90 -21.34 -47.69
N SER A 115 -30.01 -21.00 -48.65
CA SER A 115 -29.56 -19.62 -48.83
C SER A 115 -30.53 -18.83 -49.72
N MET A 116 -30.87 -17.61 -49.33
CA MET A 116 -31.64 -16.67 -50.18
C MET A 116 -31.30 -15.22 -49.82
N THR A 117 -31.63 -14.28 -50.71
CA THR A 117 -31.76 -12.86 -50.36
C THR A 117 -33.22 -12.55 -50.12
N ILE A 118 -33.58 -12.23 -48.88
CA ILE A 118 -34.96 -11.93 -48.48
C ILE A 118 -35.20 -10.42 -48.50
N ALA A 119 -36.29 -9.97 -49.12
CA ALA A 119 -36.72 -8.57 -49.15
C ALA A 119 -37.95 -8.30 -48.28
N GLY A 120 -38.76 -9.31 -48.00
CA GLY A 120 -39.97 -9.18 -47.19
C GLY A 120 -40.68 -10.50 -46.98
N PHE A 121 -41.62 -10.53 -46.05
CA PHE A 121 -42.49 -11.68 -45.78
C PHE A 121 -43.87 -11.24 -45.30
N GLY A 122 -44.82 -12.16 -45.30
CA GLY A 122 -46.19 -11.89 -44.89
C GLY A 122 -46.99 -13.16 -44.64
N PHE A 123 -48.21 -13.02 -44.13
CA PHE A 123 -49.17 -14.11 -43.97
C PHE A 123 -50.57 -13.55 -43.79
N ASP A 124 -51.58 -14.35 -44.11
CA ASP A 124 -52.97 -14.02 -43.79
C ASP A 124 -53.29 -14.40 -42.36
N VAL A 125 -53.96 -13.51 -41.63
CA VAL A 125 -54.32 -13.70 -40.22
C VAL A 125 -55.73 -13.23 -39.93
N ARG A 126 -56.39 -13.88 -38.97
CA ARG A 126 -57.66 -13.43 -38.38
C ARG A 126 -57.79 -13.81 -36.91
N CYS A 127 -58.66 -13.13 -36.17
CA CYS A 127 -59.09 -13.58 -34.85
C CYS A 127 -60.19 -14.66 -34.96
N TRP A 128 -60.43 -15.34 -33.86
CA TRP A 128 -61.46 -16.37 -33.76
C TRP A 128 -62.86 -15.74 -33.61
N ASP A 129 -63.17 -15.09 -32.48
CA ASP A 129 -64.49 -14.51 -32.17
C ASP A 129 -64.49 -13.02 -31.75
N GLY A 130 -63.32 -12.37 -31.71
CA GLY A 130 -63.14 -10.92 -31.57
C GLY A 130 -63.01 -10.41 -30.13
N ASN A 131 -63.10 -11.28 -29.11
CA ASN A 131 -62.98 -10.91 -27.69
C ASN A 131 -62.37 -12.04 -26.82
N PRO A 132 -61.34 -11.77 -25.99
CA PRO A 132 -60.60 -10.51 -25.82
C PRO A 132 -59.77 -10.12 -27.05
N ASP A 133 -59.30 -8.87 -27.12
CA ASP A 133 -58.40 -8.41 -28.18
C ASP A 133 -57.20 -9.37 -28.35
N PRO A 134 -56.92 -9.97 -29.54
CA PRO A 134 -55.71 -10.76 -29.74
C PRO A 134 -54.48 -9.87 -29.59
N ILE A 135 -53.42 -10.34 -28.94
CA ILE A 135 -52.18 -9.55 -28.80
C ILE A 135 -50.98 -10.41 -29.13
N TYR A 136 -50.54 -10.33 -30.39
CA TYR A 136 -49.35 -11.03 -30.89
C TYR A 136 -48.34 -10.05 -31.51
N THR A 137 -47.06 -10.36 -31.36
CA THR A 137 -45.97 -9.67 -32.05
C THR A 137 -45.46 -10.52 -33.21
N VAL A 138 -44.97 -9.85 -34.25
CA VAL A 138 -44.28 -10.50 -35.37
C VAL A 138 -42.81 -10.07 -35.36
N GLU A 139 -41.93 -11.05 -35.33
CA GLU A 139 -40.49 -10.86 -35.19
C GLU A 139 -39.74 -11.70 -36.22
N TYR A 140 -38.53 -11.24 -36.59
CA TYR A 140 -37.64 -11.98 -37.48
C TYR A 140 -36.19 -11.97 -37.01
N SER A 141 -35.40 -12.90 -37.51
CA SER A 141 -33.97 -13.06 -37.26
C SER A 141 -33.28 -13.37 -38.58
N THR A 142 -32.07 -12.86 -38.78
CA THR A 142 -31.17 -13.23 -39.87
C THR A 142 -29.85 -13.83 -39.39
N ASP A 143 -29.74 -14.13 -38.08
CA ASP A 143 -28.52 -14.61 -37.42
C ASP A 143 -28.71 -15.98 -36.73
N SER A 144 -29.60 -16.81 -37.26
CA SER A 144 -29.97 -18.14 -36.71
C SER A 144 -30.73 -18.08 -35.38
N GLY A 145 -31.27 -16.92 -35.02
CA GLY A 145 -32.10 -16.70 -33.84
C GLY A 145 -31.29 -16.30 -32.61
N ALA A 146 -30.07 -15.80 -32.79
CA ALA A 146 -29.29 -15.21 -31.71
C ALA A 146 -29.90 -13.87 -31.29
N THR A 147 -30.42 -13.09 -32.24
CA THR A 147 -31.19 -11.87 -31.99
C THR A 147 -32.49 -11.86 -32.80
N TYR A 148 -33.57 -11.36 -32.20
CA TYR A 148 -34.85 -11.16 -32.88
C TYR A 148 -35.15 -9.67 -33.00
N THR A 149 -35.41 -9.22 -34.22
CA THR A 149 -35.86 -7.87 -34.53
C THR A 149 -37.38 -7.85 -34.62
N SER A 150 -38.03 -6.94 -33.90
CA SER A 150 -39.47 -6.71 -34.03
C SER A 150 -39.79 -6.03 -35.35
N THR A 151 -40.83 -6.48 -36.04
CA THR A 151 -41.35 -5.81 -37.24
C THR A 151 -42.09 -4.50 -36.91
N GLY A 152 -42.41 -4.26 -35.62
CA GLY A 152 -43.29 -3.18 -35.18
C GLY A 152 -44.78 -3.43 -35.45
N ILE A 153 -45.14 -4.52 -36.14
CA ILE A 153 -46.54 -4.88 -36.42
C ILE A 153 -47.06 -5.76 -35.28
N ALA A 154 -48.11 -5.28 -34.60
CA ALA A 154 -48.88 -6.05 -33.63
C ALA A 154 -50.18 -6.57 -34.27
N ILE A 155 -50.46 -7.86 -34.09
CA ILE A 155 -51.75 -8.44 -34.48
C ILE A 155 -52.69 -8.23 -33.31
N ASN A 156 -53.56 -7.24 -33.46
CA ASN A 156 -54.63 -6.85 -32.54
C ASN A 156 -55.87 -6.41 -33.31
N ASN A 157 -56.94 -6.08 -32.60
CA ASN A 157 -58.21 -5.62 -33.16
C ASN A 157 -58.05 -4.32 -33.97
N ALA A 158 -57.02 -3.50 -33.72
CA ALA A 158 -56.73 -2.36 -34.58
C ALA A 158 -56.19 -2.80 -35.96
N PHE A 159 -55.25 -3.76 -35.99
CA PHE A 159 -54.77 -4.36 -37.24
C PHE A 159 -55.87 -5.15 -37.96
N LEU A 160 -56.66 -5.91 -37.20
CA LEU A 160 -57.76 -6.75 -37.68
C LEU A 160 -59.07 -5.98 -37.87
N ASP A 161 -59.06 -4.65 -37.90
CA ASP A 161 -60.23 -3.76 -38.05
C ASP A 161 -61.49 -4.14 -37.24
N ASN A 162 -61.30 -4.65 -36.03
CA ASN A 162 -62.33 -5.20 -35.13
C ASN A 162 -63.20 -6.28 -35.80
N SER A 163 -62.60 -7.10 -36.68
CA SER A 163 -63.27 -8.08 -37.52
C SER A 163 -62.54 -9.43 -37.48
N SER A 164 -63.31 -10.52 -37.51
CA SER A 164 -62.79 -11.88 -37.71
C SER A 164 -62.60 -12.25 -39.19
N ALA A 165 -62.54 -11.25 -40.09
CA ALA A 165 -62.19 -11.45 -41.49
C ALA A 165 -60.67 -11.65 -41.66
N TRP A 166 -60.28 -12.45 -42.66
CA TRP A 166 -58.87 -12.61 -43.03
C TRP A 166 -58.25 -11.29 -43.47
N LYS A 167 -57.09 -10.97 -42.90
CA LYS A 167 -56.26 -9.80 -43.23
C LYS A 167 -54.87 -10.25 -43.60
N THR A 168 -54.36 -9.72 -44.70
CA THR A 168 -52.97 -9.95 -45.11
C THR A 168 -52.04 -9.02 -44.33
N LEU A 169 -51.10 -9.61 -43.60
CA LEU A 169 -49.96 -8.91 -43.02
C LEU A 169 -48.80 -8.98 -44.01
N THR A 170 -48.17 -7.86 -44.32
CA THR A 170 -46.97 -7.80 -45.15
C THR A 170 -45.92 -6.93 -44.46
N PHE A 171 -44.68 -7.42 -44.45
CA PHE A 171 -43.52 -6.73 -43.91
C PHE A 171 -42.41 -6.68 -44.97
N THR A 172 -41.80 -5.51 -45.14
CA THR A 172 -40.63 -5.29 -46.00
C THR A 172 -39.43 -5.03 -45.11
N LEU A 173 -38.32 -5.72 -45.36
CA LEU A 173 -37.08 -5.49 -44.61
C LEU A 173 -36.49 -4.12 -44.97
N PRO A 174 -35.75 -3.46 -44.06
CA PRO A 174 -35.09 -2.18 -44.34
C PRO A 174 -34.18 -2.21 -45.57
N SER A 175 -33.50 -3.33 -45.79
CA SER A 175 -32.75 -3.65 -47.01
C SER A 175 -32.82 -5.15 -47.27
N PRO A 176 -32.77 -5.58 -48.55
CA PRO A 176 -32.65 -6.99 -48.89
C PRO A 176 -31.46 -7.62 -48.15
N THR A 177 -31.68 -8.72 -47.45
CA THR A 177 -30.65 -9.34 -46.61
C THR A 177 -30.35 -10.74 -47.13
N THR A 178 -29.09 -11.03 -47.45
CA THR A 178 -28.65 -12.38 -47.79
C THR A 178 -28.49 -13.20 -46.52
N VAL A 179 -29.19 -14.33 -46.48
CA VAL A 179 -29.16 -15.32 -45.40
C VAL A 179 -28.67 -16.65 -45.97
N THR A 180 -27.98 -17.41 -45.12
CA THR A 180 -27.63 -18.81 -45.38
C THR A 180 -28.62 -19.76 -44.69
N ALA A 181 -28.52 -21.06 -44.97
CA ALA A 181 -29.41 -22.07 -44.42
C ALA A 181 -29.57 -21.97 -42.88
N GLY A 182 -30.81 -21.83 -42.40
CA GLY A 182 -31.14 -21.77 -40.98
C GLY A 182 -31.04 -20.38 -40.33
N GLN A 183 -30.47 -19.39 -41.02
CA GLN A 183 -30.30 -18.04 -40.47
C GLN A 183 -31.61 -17.26 -40.38
N LEU A 184 -32.47 -17.39 -41.41
CA LEU A 184 -33.76 -16.71 -41.45
C LEU A 184 -34.81 -17.44 -40.62
N LYS A 185 -35.32 -16.76 -39.61
CA LYS A 185 -36.46 -17.19 -38.79
C LYS A 185 -37.49 -16.07 -38.72
N VAL A 186 -38.76 -16.41 -38.89
CA VAL A 186 -39.91 -15.51 -38.67
C VAL A 186 -40.80 -16.15 -37.63
N ARG A 187 -41.18 -15.43 -36.58
CA ARG A 187 -42.07 -15.96 -35.55
C ARG A 187 -43.21 -15.01 -35.21
N VAL A 188 -44.37 -15.61 -34.94
CA VAL A 188 -45.55 -14.94 -34.40
C VAL A 188 -45.72 -15.41 -32.97
N VAL A 189 -45.58 -14.50 -32.02
CA VAL A 189 -45.49 -14.81 -30.58
C VAL A 189 -46.70 -14.24 -29.87
N ARG A 190 -47.42 -15.07 -29.12
CA ARG A 190 -48.50 -14.57 -28.26
C ARG A 190 -47.92 -13.82 -27.08
N THR A 191 -48.45 -12.63 -26.84
CA THR A 191 -48.21 -11.87 -25.62
C THR A 191 -49.42 -11.92 -24.68
N ASN A 192 -50.64 -11.74 -25.20
CA ASN A 192 -51.89 -11.91 -24.46
C ASN A 192 -53.08 -12.05 -25.45
N GLY A 193 -54.31 -12.08 -24.96
CA GLY A 193 -55.49 -11.97 -25.82
C GLY A 193 -56.01 -13.28 -26.41
N GLU A 194 -56.97 -13.16 -27.32
CA GLU A 194 -57.65 -14.27 -27.97
C GLU A 194 -56.78 -15.01 -29.01
N ARG A 195 -57.18 -16.24 -29.32
CA ARG A 195 -56.70 -17.09 -30.43
C ARG A 195 -56.73 -16.39 -31.79
N ILE A 196 -55.71 -16.66 -32.60
CA ILE A 196 -55.66 -16.28 -34.01
C ILE A 196 -55.53 -17.50 -34.93
N MET A 197 -55.93 -17.30 -36.18
CA MET A 197 -55.61 -18.21 -37.28
C MET A 197 -54.60 -17.58 -38.22
N ILE A 198 -53.69 -18.40 -38.76
CA ILE A 198 -52.65 -17.99 -39.71
C ILE A 198 -52.70 -18.92 -40.93
N ASP A 199 -52.68 -18.31 -42.11
CA ASP A 199 -52.71 -19.00 -43.39
C ASP A 199 -51.85 -18.26 -44.44
N ASN A 200 -51.65 -18.85 -45.63
CA ASN A 200 -50.99 -18.23 -46.79
C ASN A 200 -49.70 -17.46 -46.46
N PHE A 201 -48.68 -18.14 -45.94
CA PHE A 201 -47.37 -17.52 -45.70
C PHE A 201 -46.70 -17.13 -47.02
N GLN A 202 -46.26 -15.89 -47.12
CA GLN A 202 -45.63 -15.31 -48.31
C GLN A 202 -44.22 -14.81 -48.00
N TRP A 203 -43.33 -14.89 -48.99
CA TRP A 203 -42.03 -14.23 -48.93
C TRP A 203 -41.62 -13.67 -50.28
N THR A 204 -40.90 -12.55 -50.25
CA THR A 204 -40.38 -11.87 -51.43
C THR A 204 -38.86 -11.97 -51.42
N THR A 205 -38.30 -12.52 -52.49
CA THR A 205 -36.85 -12.52 -52.72
C THR A 205 -36.38 -11.15 -53.22
N GLY A 206 -35.23 -10.69 -52.74
CA GLY A 206 -34.61 -9.42 -53.15
C GLY A 206 -33.38 -9.61 -54.02
N ILE A 207 -32.99 -8.57 -54.76
CA ILE A 207 -31.66 -8.45 -55.36
C ILE A 207 -30.87 -7.46 -54.51
N ASP A 208 -29.66 -7.87 -54.11
CA ASP A 208 -28.69 -6.93 -53.58
C ASP A 208 -27.84 -6.43 -54.74
N THR A 209 -27.80 -5.12 -54.91
CA THR A 209 -27.09 -4.44 -56.01
C THR A 209 -26.07 -3.43 -55.49
N THR A 210 -25.89 -3.37 -54.17
CA THR A 210 -25.00 -2.40 -53.53
C THR A 210 -23.62 -3.03 -53.43
N PRO A 211 -22.58 -2.44 -54.04
CA PRO A 211 -21.23 -2.96 -53.86
C PRO A 211 -20.67 -2.65 -52.47
N PRO A 212 -19.74 -3.47 -51.94
CA PRO A 212 -19.01 -3.14 -50.73
C PRO A 212 -18.30 -1.80 -50.86
N THR A 213 -18.34 -0.97 -49.82
CA THR A 213 -17.59 0.29 -49.72
C THR A 213 -16.66 0.26 -48.53
N ILE A 214 -15.62 1.11 -48.50
CA ILE A 214 -14.66 1.10 -47.39
C ILE A 214 -15.19 1.97 -46.24
N ALA A 215 -15.29 1.38 -45.05
CA ALA A 215 -15.63 2.06 -43.81
C ALA A 215 -14.38 2.64 -43.13
N THR A 216 -13.34 1.83 -42.92
CA THR A 216 -12.07 2.29 -42.32
C THR A 216 -10.85 1.59 -42.93
N ARG A 217 -9.68 2.19 -42.72
CA ARG A 217 -8.38 1.70 -43.21
C ARG A 217 -7.29 1.92 -42.16
N THR A 218 -6.35 0.98 -42.06
CA THR A 218 -5.14 1.09 -41.24
C THR A 218 -3.93 0.69 -42.08
N PRO A 219 -2.89 1.54 -42.23
CA PRO A 219 -2.81 2.92 -41.75
C PRO A 219 -3.95 3.80 -42.27
N ALA A 220 -4.35 4.82 -41.52
CA ALA A 220 -5.35 5.77 -41.98
C ALA A 220 -4.83 6.54 -43.22
N ASP A 221 -5.74 7.08 -44.03
CA ASP A 221 -5.36 7.93 -45.14
C ASP A 221 -4.64 9.20 -44.64
N ASN A 222 -3.57 9.60 -45.34
CA ASN A 222 -2.61 10.65 -44.98
C ASN A 222 -1.91 10.44 -43.63
N ALA A 223 -1.90 9.23 -43.07
CA ALA A 223 -1.18 8.97 -41.82
C ALA A 223 0.33 9.22 -42.00
N THR A 224 0.93 9.92 -41.04
CA THR A 224 2.38 10.11 -40.92
C THR A 224 2.94 9.22 -39.81
N ASN A 225 4.25 8.99 -39.81
CA ASN A 225 4.94 8.17 -38.80
C ASN A 225 4.46 6.72 -38.73
N VAL A 226 4.04 6.15 -39.86
CA VAL A 226 3.68 4.73 -39.93
C VAL A 226 4.94 3.88 -39.75
N PRO A 227 4.96 2.87 -38.87
CA PRO A 227 6.12 2.01 -38.71
C PRO A 227 6.54 1.36 -40.04
N ALA A 228 7.83 1.39 -40.33
CA ALA A 228 8.38 0.79 -41.55
C ALA A 228 8.61 -0.73 -41.43
N ALA A 229 8.32 -1.33 -40.27
CA ALA A 229 8.57 -2.74 -40.01
C ALA A 229 7.69 -3.68 -40.86
N ALA A 230 8.16 -4.91 -41.11
CA ALA A 230 7.42 -5.96 -41.82
C ALA A 230 6.10 -6.39 -41.12
N THR A 231 5.93 -6.05 -39.84
CA THR A 231 4.70 -6.28 -39.07
C THR A 231 3.60 -5.25 -39.35
N THR A 232 3.90 -4.18 -40.10
CA THR A 232 2.90 -3.20 -40.50
C THR A 232 1.93 -3.82 -41.51
N ALA A 233 0.79 -4.31 -41.02
CA ALA A 233 -0.28 -4.84 -41.86
C ALA A 233 -1.14 -3.71 -42.43
N LEU A 234 -1.64 -3.90 -43.66
CA LEU A 234 -2.69 -3.05 -44.22
C LEU A 234 -4.04 -3.68 -43.90
N VAL A 235 -4.92 -2.96 -43.20
CA VAL A 235 -6.24 -3.45 -42.78
C VAL A 235 -7.32 -2.58 -43.40
N ILE A 236 -8.37 -3.21 -43.91
CA ILE A 236 -9.53 -2.55 -44.50
C ILE A 236 -10.78 -3.12 -43.87
N VAL A 237 -11.68 -2.27 -43.40
CA VAL A 237 -13.03 -2.65 -42.95
C VAL A 237 -14.03 -2.15 -43.99
N PHE A 238 -14.88 -3.04 -44.50
CA PHE A 238 -15.90 -2.73 -45.50
C PHE A 238 -17.28 -2.46 -44.85
N SER A 239 -18.21 -1.89 -45.62
CA SER A 239 -19.59 -1.63 -45.22
C SER A 239 -20.45 -2.87 -45.04
N GLU A 240 -19.97 -4.02 -45.53
CA GLU A 240 -20.67 -5.29 -45.53
C GLU A 240 -19.69 -6.47 -45.63
N ASN A 241 -20.20 -7.68 -45.46
CA ASN A 241 -19.38 -8.89 -45.52
C ASN A 241 -18.81 -9.07 -46.93
N ILE A 242 -17.50 -9.31 -46.99
CA ILE A 242 -16.78 -9.47 -48.24
C ILE A 242 -16.25 -10.88 -48.42
N THR A 243 -16.00 -11.24 -49.67
CA THR A 243 -15.23 -12.40 -50.10
C THR A 243 -14.14 -11.96 -51.06
N LYS A 244 -13.09 -12.77 -51.20
CA LYS A 244 -12.04 -12.54 -52.18
C LYS A 244 -12.61 -12.72 -53.60
N GLY A 245 -12.38 -11.73 -54.46
CA GLY A 245 -12.70 -11.78 -55.89
C GLY A 245 -11.46 -12.09 -56.72
N THR A 246 -11.21 -11.27 -57.74
CA THR A 246 -10.07 -11.38 -58.65
C THR A 246 -9.37 -10.04 -58.81
N GLY A 247 -8.05 -10.03 -58.82
CA GLY A 247 -7.26 -8.81 -58.95
C GLY A 247 -6.12 -8.75 -57.94
N ASN A 248 -5.45 -7.61 -57.88
CA ASN A 248 -4.30 -7.39 -57.02
C ASN A 248 -4.52 -6.21 -56.06
N ILE A 249 -3.78 -6.26 -54.96
CA ILE A 249 -3.49 -5.13 -54.09
C ILE A 249 -2.06 -4.70 -54.41
N THR A 250 -1.86 -3.43 -54.73
CA THR A 250 -0.56 -2.87 -55.10
C THR A 250 -0.18 -1.77 -54.14
N LEU A 251 0.97 -1.92 -53.48
CA LEU A 251 1.59 -0.91 -52.64
C LEU A 251 2.75 -0.28 -53.41
N THR A 252 2.75 1.04 -53.56
CA THR A 252 3.81 1.76 -54.29
C THR A 252 4.44 2.84 -53.40
N GLY A 253 5.77 2.88 -53.33
CA GLY A 253 6.52 3.97 -52.68
C GLY A 253 7.90 4.15 -53.32
N ASN A 254 8.42 5.38 -53.39
CA ASN A 254 9.74 5.75 -53.96
C ASN A 254 10.26 4.86 -55.13
N SER A 255 9.41 4.59 -56.13
CA SER A 255 9.69 3.73 -57.32
C SER A 255 9.74 2.20 -57.09
N THR A 256 9.48 1.72 -55.88
CA THR A 256 9.27 0.30 -55.56
C THR A 256 7.77 -0.01 -55.60
N VAL A 257 7.40 -1.09 -56.30
CA VAL A 257 6.03 -1.56 -56.42
C VAL A 257 5.96 -2.98 -55.89
N THR A 258 5.13 -3.20 -54.87
CA THR A 258 4.80 -4.53 -54.34
C THR A 258 3.38 -4.87 -54.74
N THR A 259 3.20 -5.94 -55.52
CA THR A 259 1.89 -6.42 -55.97
C THR A 259 1.58 -7.75 -55.31
N ILE A 260 0.44 -7.81 -54.63
CA ILE A 260 -0.06 -8.98 -53.90
C ILE A 260 -1.39 -9.39 -54.54
N PRO A 261 -1.51 -10.57 -55.17
CA PRO A 261 -2.80 -11.07 -55.63
C PRO A 261 -3.78 -11.17 -54.46
N VAL A 262 -5.05 -10.79 -54.63
CA VAL A 262 -6.03 -10.85 -53.52
C VAL A 262 -6.25 -12.28 -53.00
N THR A 263 -5.96 -13.28 -53.84
CA THR A 263 -6.01 -14.70 -53.51
C THR A 263 -4.80 -15.20 -52.71
N ASP A 264 -3.76 -14.39 -52.54
CA ASP A 264 -2.55 -14.76 -51.79
C ASP A 264 -2.88 -15.07 -50.31
N THR A 265 -2.07 -15.94 -49.71
CA THR A 265 -2.11 -16.26 -48.28
C THR A 265 -1.81 -15.06 -47.37
N ALA A 266 -1.07 -14.07 -47.88
CA ALA A 266 -0.81 -12.80 -47.21
C ALA A 266 -2.08 -11.95 -47.00
N VAL A 267 -3.16 -12.25 -47.74
CA VAL A 267 -4.46 -11.59 -47.59
C VAL A 267 -5.41 -12.51 -46.81
N SER A 268 -5.99 -12.04 -45.71
CA SER A 268 -7.05 -12.75 -44.99
C SER A 268 -8.34 -11.93 -44.97
N VAL A 269 -9.48 -12.61 -44.97
CA VAL A 269 -10.81 -11.98 -44.91
C VAL A 269 -11.60 -12.64 -43.79
N SER A 270 -12.15 -11.82 -42.88
CA SER A 270 -13.04 -12.26 -41.81
C SER A 270 -14.21 -11.29 -41.69
N GLY A 271 -15.40 -11.75 -42.08
CA GLY A 271 -16.61 -10.91 -42.15
C GLY A 271 -16.41 -9.69 -43.06
N VAL A 272 -16.37 -8.51 -42.45
CA VAL A 272 -16.20 -7.22 -43.14
C VAL A 272 -14.73 -6.79 -43.27
N THR A 273 -13.78 -7.50 -42.67
CA THR A 273 -12.39 -7.06 -42.55
C THR A 273 -11.45 -7.83 -43.47
N ALA A 274 -10.67 -7.11 -44.28
CA ALA A 274 -9.53 -7.63 -45.01
C ALA A 274 -8.21 -7.21 -44.32
N THR A 275 -7.30 -8.16 -44.09
CA THR A 275 -5.95 -7.88 -43.57
C THR A 275 -4.91 -8.35 -44.58
N ILE A 276 -3.96 -7.49 -44.92
CA ILE A 276 -2.88 -7.74 -45.87
C ILE A 276 -1.56 -7.64 -45.11
N THR A 277 -0.89 -8.77 -44.94
CA THR A 277 0.46 -8.84 -44.38
C THR A 277 1.47 -8.50 -45.46
N LEU A 278 2.38 -7.57 -45.19
CA LEU A 278 3.40 -7.18 -46.14
C LEU A 278 4.55 -8.20 -46.17
N PRO A 279 5.10 -8.55 -47.35
CA PRO A 279 6.14 -9.57 -47.47
C PRO A 279 7.54 -9.10 -47.02
N ALA A 280 7.74 -7.79 -46.84
CA ALA A 280 8.98 -7.19 -46.39
C ALA A 280 8.70 -5.85 -45.68
N SER A 281 9.67 -5.39 -44.89
CA SER A 281 9.67 -4.05 -44.31
C SER A 281 9.63 -2.98 -45.40
N LEU A 282 8.95 -1.88 -45.09
CA LEU A 282 8.91 -0.68 -45.92
C LEU A 282 10.20 0.13 -45.75
N ALA A 283 10.49 1.02 -46.69
CA ALA A 283 11.53 2.02 -46.51
C ALA A 283 11.03 3.09 -45.53
N SER A 284 11.88 3.51 -44.60
CA SER A 284 11.60 4.64 -43.69
C SER A 284 11.52 5.97 -44.45
N SER A 285 10.88 6.98 -43.85
CA SER A 285 10.69 8.32 -44.42
C SER A 285 10.15 8.33 -45.86
N THR A 286 9.32 7.36 -46.21
CA THR A 286 8.86 7.14 -47.57
C THR A 286 7.34 7.25 -47.65
N ALA A 287 6.86 8.00 -48.63
CA ALA A 287 5.43 8.08 -48.94
C ALA A 287 5.01 6.85 -49.75
N TYR A 288 3.90 6.24 -49.33
CA TYR A 288 3.28 5.08 -49.94
C TYR A 288 1.82 5.37 -50.31
N TYR A 289 1.34 4.76 -51.39
CA TYR A 289 -0.08 4.68 -51.69
C TYR A 289 -0.48 3.24 -52.04
N VAL A 290 -1.74 2.90 -51.75
CA VAL A 290 -2.31 1.57 -51.95
C VAL A 290 -3.37 1.63 -53.05
N ASN A 291 -3.17 0.83 -54.10
CA ASN A 291 -4.19 0.55 -55.10
C ASN A 291 -4.78 -0.84 -54.91
N ILE A 292 -6.06 -0.96 -55.23
CA ILE A 292 -6.81 -2.21 -55.16
C ILE A 292 -7.60 -2.33 -56.46
N ASP A 293 -7.38 -3.40 -57.21
CA ASP A 293 -8.10 -3.60 -58.47
C ASP A 293 -9.61 -3.69 -58.23
N ALA A 294 -10.41 -3.16 -59.16
CA ALA A 294 -11.85 -3.31 -59.13
C ALA A 294 -12.22 -4.82 -59.17
N GLY A 295 -13.07 -5.26 -58.25
CA GLY A 295 -13.43 -6.67 -58.09
C GLY A 295 -12.42 -7.52 -57.32
N ALA A 296 -11.36 -6.94 -56.74
CA ALA A 296 -10.48 -7.67 -55.81
C ALA A 296 -11.25 -8.18 -54.59
N PHE A 297 -12.24 -7.42 -54.12
CA PHE A 297 -13.21 -7.84 -53.11
C PHE A 297 -14.63 -7.72 -53.67
N LYS A 298 -15.55 -8.54 -53.16
CA LYS A 298 -16.97 -8.56 -53.55
C LYS A 298 -17.84 -9.07 -52.41
N ASP A 299 -19.12 -8.73 -52.41
CA ASP A 299 -20.08 -9.28 -51.44
C ASP A 299 -20.53 -10.71 -51.80
N ALA A 300 -21.48 -11.25 -51.04
CA ALA A 300 -22.11 -12.55 -51.29
C ALA A 300 -23.08 -12.55 -52.50
N ALA A 301 -23.60 -11.39 -52.88
CA ALA A 301 -24.45 -11.18 -54.06
C ALA A 301 -23.64 -10.99 -55.35
N ASN A 302 -22.31 -11.02 -55.24
CA ASN A 302 -21.34 -10.86 -56.31
C ASN A 302 -21.28 -9.43 -56.90
N ASN A 303 -21.64 -8.39 -56.12
CA ASN A 303 -21.32 -7.01 -56.45
C ASN A 303 -19.85 -6.72 -56.11
N ASN A 304 -19.11 -6.19 -57.10
CA ASN A 304 -17.68 -5.98 -56.98
C ASN A 304 -17.37 -4.64 -56.29
N PHE A 305 -16.48 -4.66 -55.30
CA PHE A 305 -15.86 -3.43 -54.81
C PHE A 305 -15.24 -2.68 -55.98
N THR A 306 -15.49 -1.37 -56.07
CA THR A 306 -15.06 -0.53 -57.20
C THR A 306 -13.56 -0.38 -57.30
N GLY A 307 -12.81 -0.76 -56.25
CA GLY A 307 -11.36 -0.66 -56.19
C GLY A 307 -10.87 0.71 -55.74
N ILE A 308 -9.54 0.85 -55.66
CA ILE A 308 -8.81 2.09 -55.43
C ILE A 308 -7.81 2.24 -56.57
N ALA A 309 -8.04 3.18 -57.48
CA ALA A 309 -7.23 3.34 -58.69
C ALA A 309 -6.29 4.58 -58.67
N ASP A 310 -6.51 5.51 -57.75
CA ASP A 310 -5.72 6.74 -57.62
C ASP A 310 -4.70 6.65 -56.47
N THR A 311 -3.86 7.67 -56.33
CA THR A 311 -2.77 7.72 -55.34
C THR A 311 -3.14 8.48 -54.06
N THR A 312 -4.38 8.96 -53.95
CA THR A 312 -4.82 9.89 -52.89
C THR A 312 -5.86 9.29 -51.96
N THR A 313 -6.59 8.27 -52.41
CA THR A 313 -7.67 7.64 -51.65
C THR A 313 -7.14 6.83 -50.46
N TRP A 314 -5.94 6.24 -50.58
CA TRP A 314 -5.28 5.58 -49.46
C TRP A 314 -3.77 5.75 -49.58
N ASN A 315 -3.24 6.71 -48.83
CA ASN A 315 -1.81 7.00 -48.80
C ASN A 315 -1.32 7.23 -47.36
N PHE A 316 -0.04 7.02 -47.11
CA PHE A 316 0.60 7.23 -45.81
C PHE A 316 2.11 7.45 -45.97
N THR A 317 2.76 7.99 -44.94
CA THR A 317 4.22 8.18 -44.89
C THR A 317 4.82 7.42 -43.71
N THR A 318 5.86 6.63 -43.96
CA THR A 318 6.56 5.89 -42.92
C THR A 318 7.39 6.79 -42.02
N SER A 319 7.60 6.38 -40.77
CA SER A 319 8.42 7.09 -39.78
C SER A 319 9.87 7.25 -40.25
N THR A 320 10.56 8.25 -39.69
CA THR A 320 12.02 8.33 -39.80
C THR A 320 12.68 7.10 -39.19
N PRO A 321 13.82 6.64 -39.73
CA PRO A 321 14.56 5.55 -39.10
C PRO A 321 15.01 6.02 -37.72
N ASP A 322 14.85 5.16 -36.73
CA ASP A 322 15.51 5.35 -35.45
C ASP A 322 16.99 5.03 -35.63
N LEU A 323 17.84 6.01 -35.34
CA LEU A 323 19.30 5.93 -35.47
C LEU A 323 20.00 6.26 -34.14
N THR A 324 19.22 6.46 -33.07
CA THR A 324 19.78 6.75 -31.75
C THR A 324 20.06 5.42 -31.09
N ALA A 325 21.28 5.23 -30.58
CA ALA A 325 21.59 4.06 -29.79
C ALA A 325 21.26 4.33 -28.32
N PRO A 326 20.92 3.28 -27.54
CA PRO A 326 20.64 3.44 -26.12
C PRO A 326 21.83 4.08 -25.39
N ALA A 327 21.58 5.16 -24.68
CA ALA A 327 22.58 5.85 -23.87
C ALA A 327 22.58 5.29 -22.45
N ARG A 328 23.77 5.14 -21.88
CA ARG A 328 23.94 4.66 -20.50
C ARG A 328 23.55 5.77 -19.52
N VAL A 329 22.72 5.42 -18.55
CA VAL A 329 22.25 6.32 -17.49
C VAL A 329 23.05 6.11 -16.22
N SER A 330 23.24 4.86 -15.79
CA SER A 330 23.92 4.54 -14.54
C SER A 330 24.54 3.14 -14.54
N PHE A 331 25.40 2.90 -13.55
CA PHE A 331 26.04 1.62 -13.26
C PHE A 331 25.77 1.19 -11.82
N ALA A 332 25.68 -0.13 -11.58
CA ALA A 332 25.80 -0.72 -10.24
C ALA A 332 26.79 -1.90 -10.29
N PRO A 333 27.88 -1.92 -9.49
CA PRO A 333 28.35 -0.84 -8.63
C PRO A 333 28.54 0.46 -9.41
N ALA A 334 28.24 1.59 -8.76
CA ALA A 334 28.45 2.90 -9.34
C ALA A 334 29.92 3.11 -9.72
N ASP A 335 30.18 3.87 -10.79
CA ASP A 335 31.54 4.21 -11.17
C ASP A 335 32.27 4.93 -10.02
N ASN A 336 33.52 4.55 -9.80
CA ASN A 336 34.39 4.94 -8.68
C ASN A 336 33.88 4.53 -7.28
N SER A 337 32.92 3.60 -7.17
CA SER A 337 32.53 3.02 -5.87
C SER A 337 33.74 2.39 -5.18
N SER A 338 33.87 2.58 -3.86
CA SER A 338 34.98 2.02 -3.06
C SER A 338 34.59 0.84 -2.17
N ASN A 339 33.30 0.50 -2.10
CA ASN A 339 32.76 -0.46 -1.13
C ASN A 339 31.85 -1.52 -1.79
N ALA A 340 32.10 -1.86 -3.05
CA ALA A 340 31.35 -2.90 -3.75
C ALA A 340 31.51 -4.26 -3.05
N ILE A 341 30.44 -5.05 -3.00
CA ILE A 341 30.52 -6.42 -2.46
C ILE A 341 31.10 -7.35 -3.52
N PRO A 342 32.01 -8.29 -3.16
CA PRO A 342 32.70 -9.09 -4.18
C PRO A 342 31.82 -10.08 -4.96
N THR A 343 30.57 -10.29 -4.56
CA THR A 343 29.56 -11.14 -5.22
C THR A 343 28.46 -10.34 -5.92
N THR A 344 28.60 -9.01 -6.02
CA THR A 344 27.56 -8.15 -6.59
C THR A 344 27.42 -8.34 -8.10
N ASN A 345 26.18 -8.30 -8.59
CA ASN A 345 25.91 -8.21 -10.02
C ASN A 345 26.40 -6.88 -10.59
N LEU A 346 26.78 -6.91 -11.86
CA LEU A 346 27.12 -5.73 -12.64
C LEU A 346 25.87 -5.31 -13.43
N VAL A 347 25.33 -4.14 -13.14
CA VAL A 347 24.09 -3.61 -13.73
C VAL A 347 24.39 -2.35 -14.54
N ILE A 348 23.80 -2.26 -15.72
CA ILE A 348 23.81 -1.06 -16.56
C ILE A 348 22.37 -0.67 -16.85
N SER A 349 21.99 0.56 -16.52
CA SER A 349 20.69 1.13 -16.91
C SER A 349 20.88 2.04 -18.12
N TYR A 350 19.96 1.94 -19.08
CA TYR A 350 19.90 2.76 -20.29
C TYR A 350 18.68 3.69 -20.28
N ASP A 351 18.68 4.70 -21.12
CA ASP A 351 17.60 5.68 -21.28
C ASP A 351 16.41 5.16 -22.11
N GLU A 352 16.57 4.04 -22.79
CA GLU A 352 15.53 3.36 -23.55
C GLU A 352 15.63 1.83 -23.46
N GLY A 353 14.58 1.15 -23.96
CA GLY A 353 14.48 -0.31 -23.93
C GLY A 353 15.57 -0.98 -24.78
N ILE A 354 16.22 -1.98 -24.20
CA ILE A 354 17.33 -2.71 -24.84
C ILE A 354 17.00 -4.18 -25.09
N VAL A 355 17.73 -4.78 -26.01
CA VAL A 355 17.81 -6.22 -26.27
C VAL A 355 19.27 -6.65 -26.30
N LYS A 356 19.52 -7.95 -26.09
CA LYS A 356 20.87 -8.51 -26.18
C LYS A 356 21.39 -8.41 -27.63
N GLY A 357 22.55 -7.80 -27.79
CA GLY A 357 23.30 -7.78 -29.04
C GLY A 357 24.40 -8.83 -29.08
N ASN A 358 25.51 -8.50 -29.73
CA ASN A 358 26.67 -9.38 -29.87
C ASN A 358 27.87 -8.77 -29.15
N GLY A 359 28.54 -9.55 -28.30
CA GLY A 359 29.75 -9.10 -27.63
C GLY A 359 30.00 -9.78 -26.29
N THR A 360 30.99 -9.27 -25.57
CA THR A 360 31.36 -9.72 -24.23
C THR A 360 31.40 -8.57 -23.23
N VAL A 361 31.19 -8.91 -21.97
CA VAL A 361 31.47 -8.10 -20.79
C VAL A 361 32.70 -8.70 -20.10
N ALA A 362 33.77 -7.93 -19.95
CA ALA A 362 35.02 -8.38 -19.35
C ALA A 362 35.30 -7.63 -18.05
N ILE A 363 35.57 -8.36 -16.98
CA ILE A 363 35.94 -7.83 -15.66
C ILE A 363 37.45 -7.93 -15.55
N LYS A 364 38.13 -6.81 -15.24
CA LYS A 364 39.59 -6.74 -15.19
C LYS A 364 40.08 -6.11 -13.88
N LYS A 365 41.22 -6.59 -13.36
CA LYS A 365 41.88 -5.95 -12.22
C LYS A 365 42.48 -4.61 -12.63
N SER A 366 42.24 -3.56 -11.85
CA SER A 366 42.77 -2.22 -12.09
C SER A 366 44.29 -2.14 -11.89
N SER A 367 44.87 -3.05 -11.10
CA SER A 367 46.30 -3.06 -10.77
C SER A 367 47.20 -3.46 -11.95
N ASP A 368 46.76 -4.42 -12.78
CA ASP A 368 47.58 -5.03 -13.83
C ASP A 368 46.85 -5.30 -15.15
N ALA A 369 45.58 -4.91 -15.25
CA ALA A 369 44.70 -5.15 -16.40
C ALA A 369 44.47 -6.64 -16.74
N SER A 370 44.77 -7.57 -15.83
CA SER A 370 44.45 -8.99 -16.00
C SER A 370 42.94 -9.21 -16.05
N VAL A 371 42.50 -10.08 -16.97
CA VAL A 371 41.09 -10.48 -17.08
C VAL A 371 40.76 -11.48 -15.98
N VAL A 372 39.75 -11.14 -15.18
CA VAL A 372 39.19 -11.98 -14.11
C VAL A 372 38.13 -12.90 -14.71
N GLU A 373 37.21 -12.32 -15.48
CA GLU A 373 36.17 -13.06 -16.20
C GLU A 373 35.81 -12.35 -17.51
N SER A 374 35.40 -13.14 -18.51
CA SER A 374 34.86 -12.64 -19.78
C SER A 374 33.55 -13.36 -20.10
N ILE A 375 32.44 -12.62 -20.02
CA ILE A 375 31.07 -13.14 -20.10
C ILE A 375 30.49 -12.79 -21.47
N ALA A 376 30.02 -13.79 -22.22
CA ALA A 376 29.29 -13.54 -23.46
C ALA A 376 27.90 -12.96 -23.17
N VAL A 377 27.50 -11.89 -23.87
CA VAL A 377 26.18 -11.27 -23.66
C VAL A 377 25.03 -12.22 -24.01
N SER A 378 25.26 -13.16 -24.93
CA SER A 378 24.32 -14.22 -25.28
C SER A 378 24.14 -15.29 -24.20
N SER A 379 24.98 -15.32 -23.16
CA SER A 379 24.91 -16.33 -22.10
C SER A 379 23.74 -16.10 -21.13
N GLY A 380 23.47 -17.10 -20.28
CA GLY A 380 22.47 -17.00 -19.22
C GLY A 380 22.87 -16.09 -18.05
N GLN A 381 24.16 -15.76 -17.93
CA GLN A 381 24.69 -14.84 -16.90
C GLN A 381 24.31 -13.38 -17.17
N VAL A 382 23.86 -13.07 -18.39
CA VAL A 382 23.35 -11.73 -18.72
C VAL A 382 21.84 -11.84 -18.84
N THR A 383 21.10 -10.95 -18.18
CA THR A 383 19.66 -10.81 -18.33
C THR A 383 19.35 -9.37 -18.73
N VAL A 384 18.25 -9.19 -19.47
CA VAL A 384 17.79 -7.87 -19.91
C VAL A 384 16.31 -7.78 -19.57
N SER A 385 15.94 -6.69 -18.88
CA SER A 385 14.56 -6.37 -18.53
C SER A 385 14.34 -4.87 -18.79
N GLY A 386 13.48 -4.55 -19.75
CA GLY A 386 13.25 -3.17 -20.18
C GLY A 386 14.54 -2.49 -20.65
N SER A 387 14.96 -1.43 -19.96
CA SER A 387 16.18 -0.67 -20.23
C SER A 387 17.38 -1.09 -19.37
N THR A 388 17.28 -2.18 -18.60
CA THR A 388 18.32 -2.61 -17.66
C THR A 388 18.97 -3.92 -18.10
N ALA A 389 20.30 -3.93 -18.15
CA ALA A 389 21.11 -5.13 -18.32
C ALA A 389 21.72 -5.52 -16.97
N THR A 390 21.51 -6.76 -16.55
CA THR A 390 22.10 -7.34 -15.33
C THR A 390 23.04 -8.45 -15.72
N ILE A 391 24.29 -8.37 -15.28
CA ILE A 391 25.36 -9.33 -15.54
C ILE A 391 25.76 -9.94 -14.20
N ASP A 392 25.66 -11.27 -14.10
CA ASP A 392 25.96 -12.07 -12.92
C ASP A 392 27.32 -12.80 -13.13
N PRO A 393 28.42 -12.32 -12.52
CA PRO A 393 29.72 -12.98 -12.63
C PRO A 393 29.72 -14.36 -11.96
N SER A 394 30.32 -15.37 -12.59
CA SER A 394 30.46 -16.70 -11.97
C SER A 394 31.57 -16.77 -10.92
N VAL A 395 32.40 -15.74 -10.84
CA VAL A 395 33.55 -15.67 -9.93
C VAL A 395 33.31 -14.68 -8.82
N VAL A 396 33.70 -15.07 -7.61
CA VAL A 396 33.79 -14.14 -6.48
C VAL A 396 35.03 -13.27 -6.66
N LEU A 397 34.84 -11.94 -6.62
CA LEU A 397 35.94 -10.99 -6.71
C LEU A 397 36.77 -11.02 -5.40
N ASP A 398 38.01 -10.57 -5.48
CA ASP A 398 38.88 -10.43 -4.30
C ASP A 398 38.45 -9.21 -3.48
N TYR A 399 38.58 -9.25 -2.16
CA TYR A 399 38.36 -8.08 -1.29
C TYR A 399 39.44 -7.00 -1.50
N ALA A 400 39.11 -5.76 -1.16
CA ALA A 400 39.99 -4.58 -1.21
C ALA A 400 40.71 -4.41 -2.56
N THR A 401 40.06 -4.81 -3.67
CA THR A 401 40.68 -4.88 -4.98
C THR A 401 39.91 -4.02 -5.97
N GLY A 402 40.65 -3.18 -6.71
CA GLY A 402 40.10 -2.35 -7.78
C GLY A 402 39.85 -3.17 -9.05
N TYR A 403 38.67 -2.98 -9.65
CA TYR A 403 38.25 -3.56 -10.91
C TYR A 403 37.74 -2.50 -11.87
N TYR A 404 37.80 -2.81 -13.16
CA TYR A 404 37.05 -2.09 -14.20
C TYR A 404 36.39 -3.07 -15.17
N VAL A 405 35.31 -2.62 -15.78
CA VAL A 405 34.47 -3.41 -16.66
C VAL A 405 34.57 -2.87 -18.08
N GLU A 406 34.86 -3.74 -19.04
CA GLU A 406 34.80 -3.42 -20.46
C GLU A 406 33.62 -4.14 -21.12
N VAL A 407 32.89 -3.43 -21.95
CA VAL A 407 31.71 -3.94 -22.66
C VAL A 407 31.88 -3.66 -24.15
N SER A 408 31.73 -4.70 -24.97
CA SER A 408 31.87 -4.57 -26.43
C SER A 408 30.86 -3.57 -27.02
N ALA A 409 31.24 -2.83 -28.06
CA ALA A 409 30.27 -2.04 -28.83
C ALA A 409 29.20 -2.96 -29.44
N GLY A 410 27.92 -2.58 -29.33
CA GLY A 410 26.81 -3.41 -29.79
C GLY A 410 26.55 -4.65 -28.93
N ALA A 411 27.13 -4.73 -27.73
CA ALA A 411 26.78 -5.73 -26.73
C ALA A 411 25.28 -5.71 -26.41
N PHE A 412 24.69 -4.53 -26.38
CA PHE A 412 23.25 -4.31 -26.27
C PHE A 412 22.80 -3.46 -27.46
N THR A 413 21.55 -3.60 -27.89
CA THR A 413 20.93 -2.78 -28.94
C THR A 413 19.52 -2.37 -28.54
N ASP A 414 18.94 -1.37 -29.19
CA ASP A 414 17.49 -1.14 -29.13
C ASP A 414 16.73 -2.14 -30.05
N ALA A 415 15.42 -1.95 -30.18
CA ALA A 415 14.58 -2.71 -31.11
C ALA A 415 14.83 -2.37 -32.60
N ALA A 416 15.41 -1.21 -32.89
CA ALA A 416 15.83 -0.77 -34.22
C ALA A 416 17.25 -1.25 -34.60
N THR A 417 17.89 -2.05 -33.74
CA THR A 417 19.24 -2.61 -33.86
C THR A 417 20.39 -1.59 -33.77
N ASN A 418 20.13 -0.39 -33.25
CA ASN A 418 21.18 0.58 -32.94
C ASN A 418 21.97 0.08 -31.73
N GLY A 419 23.26 -0.20 -31.93
CA GLY A 419 24.12 -0.79 -30.91
C GLY A 419 24.71 0.22 -29.94
N THR A 420 24.73 -0.13 -28.66
CA THR A 420 25.30 0.70 -27.60
C THR A 420 26.79 0.93 -27.83
N ALA A 421 27.27 2.11 -27.42
CA ALA A 421 28.69 2.42 -27.44
C ALA A 421 29.47 1.47 -26.52
N ALA A 422 30.71 1.12 -26.90
CA ALA A 422 31.58 0.34 -26.03
C ALA A 422 31.81 1.02 -24.67
N ILE A 423 32.08 0.21 -23.65
CA ILE A 423 32.76 0.63 -22.43
C ILE A 423 34.18 0.10 -22.55
N SER A 424 35.18 1.00 -22.51
CA SER A 424 36.57 0.65 -22.77
C SER A 424 37.51 1.41 -21.84
N GLY A 425 38.60 0.76 -21.44
CA GLY A 425 39.56 1.36 -20.52
C GLY A 425 39.08 1.38 -19.07
N SER A 426 39.97 1.79 -18.17
CA SER A 426 39.78 1.64 -16.73
C SER A 426 39.08 2.81 -16.04
N SER A 427 38.56 3.79 -16.78
CA SER A 427 38.03 5.03 -16.22
C SER A 427 36.55 5.28 -16.52
N THR A 428 35.87 4.39 -17.27
CA THR A 428 34.45 4.57 -17.62
C THR A 428 33.52 3.85 -16.66
N TRP A 429 33.88 2.62 -16.28
CA TRP A 429 33.18 1.89 -15.25
C TRP A 429 34.19 1.11 -14.43
N ASN A 430 34.50 1.65 -13.26
CA ASN A 430 35.45 1.08 -12.33
C ASN A 430 34.91 1.13 -10.90
N PHE A 431 35.34 0.20 -10.06
CA PHE A 431 34.96 0.15 -8.66
C PHE A 431 36.03 -0.60 -7.87
N THR A 432 36.04 -0.42 -6.56
CA THR A 432 36.87 -1.20 -5.62
C THR A 432 35.94 -1.99 -4.72
N THR A 433 36.26 -3.27 -4.53
CA THR A 433 35.55 -4.10 -3.56
C THR A 433 35.93 -3.70 -2.14
N ARG A 434 34.99 -3.83 -1.20
CA ARG A 434 35.22 -3.51 0.21
C ARG A 434 36.34 -4.35 0.84
N ALA A 435 36.83 -3.94 2.00
CA ALA A 435 37.74 -4.76 2.80
C ALA A 435 37.06 -6.05 3.28
N ALA A 436 37.87 -7.09 3.56
CA ALA A 436 37.35 -8.32 4.14
C ALA A 436 36.77 -8.02 5.54
N PRO A 437 35.62 -8.59 5.89
CA PRO A 437 35.00 -8.37 7.19
C PRO A 437 35.89 -8.93 8.30
N ALA A 438 35.98 -8.19 9.41
CA ALA A 438 36.74 -8.61 10.58
C ALA A 438 35.99 -9.67 11.42
N VAL A 439 34.66 -9.65 11.36
CA VAL A 439 33.76 -10.61 12.01
C VAL A 439 32.84 -11.22 10.95
N VAL A 440 32.61 -12.53 11.03
CA VAL A 440 31.70 -13.27 10.12
C VAL A 440 30.80 -14.20 10.92
N ILE A 441 29.66 -14.59 10.33
CA ILE A 441 28.86 -15.71 10.82
C ILE A 441 29.60 -16.99 10.45
N SER A 442 30.19 -17.71 11.39
CA SER A 442 30.94 -18.93 11.10
C SER A 442 30.10 -20.20 11.12
N GLN A 443 28.99 -20.19 11.87
CA GLN A 443 28.07 -21.31 11.93
C GLN A 443 26.63 -20.85 12.19
N TYR A 444 25.70 -21.47 11.50
CA TYR A 444 24.25 -21.40 11.73
C TYR A 444 23.77 -22.79 12.15
N TYR A 445 22.95 -22.87 13.20
CA TYR A 445 22.40 -24.13 13.69
C TYR A 445 20.90 -23.97 14.00
N GLU A 446 20.10 -24.79 13.32
CA GLU A 446 18.65 -24.85 13.44
C GLU A 446 18.25 -26.22 13.99
N GLY A 447 18.25 -26.34 15.32
CA GLY A 447 17.82 -27.53 16.04
C GLY A 447 16.33 -27.55 16.32
N ALA A 448 15.86 -28.57 17.04
CA ALA A 448 14.44 -28.70 17.36
C ALA A 448 13.97 -27.59 18.33
N SER A 449 12.75 -27.06 18.12
CA SER A 449 12.15 -26.03 19.00
C SER A 449 13.10 -24.84 19.19
N SER A 450 13.58 -24.61 20.41
CA SER A 450 14.40 -23.48 20.83
C SER A 450 15.90 -23.75 20.70
N ASP A 451 16.34 -24.91 20.21
CA ASP A 451 17.75 -25.23 20.02
C ASP A 451 18.32 -24.46 18.81
N LYS A 452 18.47 -23.13 18.95
CA LYS A 452 18.84 -22.20 17.88
C LYS A 452 20.14 -21.48 18.25
N PHE A 453 21.15 -21.54 17.37
CA PHE A 453 22.46 -20.94 17.61
C PHE A 453 23.03 -20.27 16.36
N ILE A 454 23.70 -19.14 16.59
CA ILE A 454 24.49 -18.41 15.58
C ILE A 454 25.89 -18.20 16.18
N GLU A 455 26.92 -18.71 15.51
CA GLU A 455 28.32 -18.47 15.89
C GLU A 455 28.88 -17.33 15.05
N LEU A 456 29.44 -16.32 15.72
CA LEU A 456 30.20 -15.23 15.12
C LEU A 456 31.68 -15.44 15.40
N LYS A 457 32.54 -15.23 14.41
CA LYS A 457 33.99 -15.42 14.55
C LYS A 457 34.77 -14.16 14.21
N ASN A 458 35.68 -13.79 15.09
CA ASN A 458 36.69 -12.77 14.84
C ASN A 458 37.82 -13.39 14.01
N LEU A 459 38.07 -12.84 12.82
CA LEU A 459 39.08 -13.31 11.89
C LEU A 459 40.44 -12.65 12.07
N THR A 460 40.56 -11.73 13.02
CA THR A 460 41.73 -10.90 13.23
C THR A 460 42.55 -11.38 14.42
N GLY A 461 43.84 -11.01 14.43
CA GLY A 461 44.75 -11.26 15.54
C GLY A 461 44.60 -10.28 16.71
N SER A 462 43.52 -9.51 16.77
CA SER A 462 43.24 -8.54 17.82
C SER A 462 41.78 -8.64 18.24
N ASP A 463 41.48 -8.24 19.47
CA ASP A 463 40.11 -8.27 19.99
C ASP A 463 39.22 -7.28 19.21
N ILE A 464 37.96 -7.62 19.02
CA ILE A 464 36.98 -6.77 18.34
C ILE A 464 35.82 -6.46 19.28
N ALA A 465 35.62 -5.18 19.59
CA ALA A 465 34.38 -4.70 20.18
C ALA A 465 33.27 -4.70 19.13
N LEU A 466 32.10 -5.16 19.55
CA LEU A 466 30.92 -5.33 18.70
C LEU A 466 29.95 -4.14 18.81
N ASP A 467 30.43 -2.98 19.27
CA ASP A 467 29.66 -1.74 19.26
C ASP A 467 29.16 -1.43 17.84
N GLY A 468 27.84 -1.30 17.69
CA GLY A 468 27.17 -1.09 16.41
C GLY A 468 26.94 -2.36 15.57
N TYR A 469 27.42 -3.53 16.00
CA TYR A 469 27.10 -4.81 15.35
C TYR A 469 25.72 -5.30 15.79
N ARG A 470 24.94 -5.78 14.81
CA ARG A 470 23.59 -6.32 15.03
C ARG A 470 23.41 -7.61 14.26
N VAL A 471 22.79 -8.61 14.88
CA VAL A 471 22.34 -9.82 14.19
C VAL A 471 20.83 -9.75 14.06
N THR A 472 20.33 -10.11 12.89
CA THR A 472 18.91 -10.03 12.58
C THR A 472 18.41 -11.34 11.99
N ALA A 473 17.14 -11.66 12.21
CA ALA A 473 16.44 -12.74 11.52
C ALA A 473 15.32 -12.17 10.63
N TRP A 474 15.18 -12.72 9.42
CA TRP A 474 14.25 -12.25 8.40
C TRP A 474 13.27 -13.36 8.08
N SER A 475 12.03 -13.22 8.55
CA SER A 475 11.02 -14.24 8.36
C SER A 475 10.28 -14.13 7.04
N ASN A 476 9.56 -15.19 6.65
CA ASN A 476 8.70 -15.20 5.47
C ASN A 476 7.30 -14.58 5.70
N THR A 477 7.03 -14.05 6.90
CA THR A 477 5.74 -13.48 7.28
C THR A 477 5.75 -11.97 7.08
N SER A 478 4.90 -11.50 6.15
CA SER A 478 4.59 -10.08 5.90
C SER A 478 4.62 -9.22 7.17
N PRO A 479 5.21 -8.01 7.15
CA PRO A 479 5.57 -7.23 5.95
C PRO A 479 6.94 -7.58 5.33
N ALA A 480 7.82 -8.28 6.05
CA ALA A 480 9.13 -8.68 5.55
C ALA A 480 9.10 -10.13 5.02
N ASN A 481 9.66 -10.34 3.83
CA ASN A 481 10.03 -11.65 3.30
C ASN A 481 11.46 -12.01 3.74
N ASN A 482 11.80 -13.29 3.75
CA ASN A 482 13.10 -13.82 4.19
C ASN A 482 14.31 -13.34 3.37
N GLN A 483 14.07 -12.57 2.31
CA GLN A 483 15.07 -12.02 1.39
C GLN A 483 15.03 -10.49 1.31
N ASP A 484 14.18 -9.81 2.09
CA ASP A 484 14.00 -8.35 1.96
C ASP A 484 15.22 -7.54 2.41
N TRP A 485 16.05 -8.10 3.29
CA TRP A 485 17.37 -7.55 3.60
C TRP A 485 18.25 -7.33 2.38
N LYS A 486 17.98 -8.06 1.28
CA LYS A 486 18.73 -7.90 0.03
C LYS A 486 18.39 -6.63 -0.71
N SER A 487 17.26 -5.98 -0.48
CA SER A 487 16.97 -4.66 -1.07
C SER A 487 17.46 -3.51 -0.17
N GLY A 488 17.54 -3.74 1.15
CA GLY A 488 17.87 -2.69 2.13
C GLY A 488 16.79 -1.63 2.27
N THR A 489 15.54 -1.94 1.91
CA THR A 489 14.39 -1.02 1.97
C THR A 489 13.43 -1.32 3.11
N ASN A 490 13.60 -2.46 3.77
CA ASN A 490 12.71 -2.95 4.82
C ASN A 490 13.54 -3.16 6.09
N THR A 491 12.88 -3.21 7.23
CA THR A 491 13.46 -3.55 8.54
C THR A 491 12.77 -4.79 9.10
N THR A 492 13.45 -5.51 9.99
CA THR A 492 12.89 -6.64 10.74
C THR A 492 12.84 -6.28 12.21
N THR A 493 11.82 -6.74 12.94
CA THR A 493 11.74 -6.56 14.40
C THR A 493 12.62 -7.57 15.15
N ARG A 494 13.13 -8.59 14.47
CA ARG A 494 13.95 -9.66 15.07
C ARG A 494 15.41 -9.27 15.10
N ILE A 495 15.75 -8.29 15.93
CA ILE A 495 17.09 -7.71 16.04
C ILE A 495 17.73 -8.14 17.37
N THR A 496 19.05 -8.29 17.36
CA THR A 496 19.85 -8.46 18.57
C THR A 496 21.09 -7.59 18.44
N ASP A 497 21.15 -6.55 19.27
CA ASP A 497 22.30 -5.65 19.38
C ASP A 497 23.43 -6.34 20.18
N LEU A 498 24.65 -6.23 19.66
CA LEU A 498 25.84 -6.82 20.25
C LEU A 498 26.77 -5.77 20.87
N SER A 499 26.31 -4.53 21.02
CA SER A 499 27.08 -3.46 21.65
C SER A 499 27.45 -3.81 23.09
N GLY A 500 28.67 -3.44 23.50
CA GLY A 500 29.25 -3.83 24.80
C GLY A 500 29.87 -5.23 24.84
N TYR A 501 29.71 -6.06 23.80
CA TYR A 501 30.38 -7.36 23.69
C TYR A 501 31.69 -7.27 22.91
N ILE A 502 32.61 -8.18 23.23
CA ILE A 502 33.94 -8.24 22.60
C ILE A 502 34.25 -9.69 22.21
N ILE A 503 34.62 -9.91 20.95
CA ILE A 503 35.16 -11.20 20.50
C ILE A 503 36.69 -11.15 20.57
N PRO A 504 37.34 -11.99 21.38
CA PRO A 504 38.80 -12.04 21.45
C PRO A 504 39.45 -12.32 20.09
N ALA A 505 40.72 -11.99 19.95
CA ALA A 505 41.54 -12.30 18.78
C ALA A 505 41.41 -13.78 18.37
N ASN A 506 40.99 -14.02 17.14
CA ASN A 506 40.69 -15.36 16.59
C ASN A 506 39.60 -16.16 17.33
N GLY A 507 38.85 -15.52 18.23
CA GLY A 507 37.81 -16.13 19.04
C GLY A 507 36.45 -16.17 18.35
N SER A 508 35.48 -16.76 19.05
CA SER A 508 34.07 -16.85 18.65
C SER A 508 33.13 -16.34 19.73
N LEU A 509 32.06 -15.65 19.34
CA LEU A 509 30.88 -15.39 20.17
C LEU A 509 29.76 -16.29 19.71
N LEU A 510 28.99 -16.84 20.65
CA LEU A 510 27.89 -17.73 20.33
C LEU A 510 26.59 -17.11 20.85
N VAL A 511 25.71 -16.76 19.93
CA VAL A 511 24.36 -16.24 20.20
C VAL A 511 23.42 -17.44 20.26
N ALA A 512 22.74 -17.64 21.39
CA ALA A 512 21.84 -18.76 21.61
C ALA A 512 20.46 -18.29 22.08
N ASN A 513 19.42 -19.05 21.74
CA ASN A 513 18.13 -18.88 22.39
C ASN A 513 18.25 -19.30 23.86
N SER A 514 17.69 -18.52 24.78
CA SER A 514 17.76 -18.78 26.23
C SER A 514 17.19 -20.14 26.67
N ALA A 515 16.31 -20.74 25.87
CA ALA A 515 15.73 -22.06 26.13
C ALA A 515 16.44 -23.20 25.39
N ALA A 516 17.56 -22.95 24.72
CA ALA A 516 18.33 -23.97 24.03
C ALA A 516 18.99 -24.95 25.03
N THR A 517 18.90 -26.24 24.72
CA THR A 517 19.41 -27.33 25.56
C THR A 517 20.37 -28.26 24.81
N VAL A 518 20.35 -28.25 23.47
CA VAL A 518 21.20 -29.08 22.63
C VAL A 518 21.80 -28.23 21.50
N PRO A 519 23.12 -28.25 21.26
CA PRO A 519 24.08 -29.17 21.86
C PRO A 519 24.49 -28.77 23.29
N VAL A 520 24.55 -29.77 24.18
CA VAL A 520 24.76 -29.57 25.63
C VAL A 520 26.05 -28.82 25.94
N TYR A 521 27.09 -28.99 25.11
CA TYR A 521 28.38 -28.32 25.31
C TYR A 521 28.34 -26.81 24.98
N ALA A 522 27.30 -26.33 24.30
CA ALA A 522 27.20 -24.97 23.78
C ALA A 522 26.32 -24.04 24.64
N ALA A 523 25.79 -24.52 25.77
CA ALA A 523 24.73 -23.88 26.55
C ALA A 523 25.16 -22.73 27.49
N ALA A 524 26.13 -21.87 27.11
CA ALA A 524 26.72 -20.94 28.10
C ALA A 524 27.29 -19.60 27.59
N ASN A 525 26.78 -18.94 26.53
CA ASN A 525 27.61 -17.88 25.93
C ASN A 525 27.00 -16.60 25.34
N PHE A 526 25.68 -16.42 25.32
CA PHE A 526 24.96 -15.15 25.20
C PHE A 526 23.51 -15.54 24.94
N ASP A 527 22.74 -15.59 26.03
CA ASP A 527 21.34 -16.03 25.99
C ASP A 527 20.46 -14.85 25.62
N VAL A 528 19.91 -14.88 24.42
CA VAL A 528 18.88 -13.93 24.01
C VAL A 528 17.56 -14.42 24.61
N SER A 529 16.98 -13.64 25.52
CA SER A 529 15.84 -14.06 26.37
C SER A 529 14.55 -14.33 25.59
N ASP A 530 14.42 -13.83 24.36
CA ASP A 530 13.09 -13.61 23.80
C ASP A 530 12.82 -14.42 22.53
N ASN A 531 11.62 -15.00 22.46
CA ASN A 531 11.03 -15.59 21.24
C ASN A 531 10.83 -14.58 20.08
N GLY A 532 11.27 -13.32 20.25
CA GLY A 532 11.20 -12.24 19.26
C GLY A 532 12.54 -11.75 18.71
N GLY A 533 13.70 -12.19 19.25
CA GLY A 533 15.02 -11.71 18.80
C GLY A 533 15.58 -12.45 17.58
N CYS A 534 16.87 -12.27 17.28
CA CYS A 534 17.51 -12.89 16.11
C CYS A 534 17.57 -14.42 16.16
N THR A 535 17.28 -15.07 17.29
CA THR A 535 17.25 -16.54 17.43
C THR A 535 15.87 -17.14 17.19
N ALA A 536 14.87 -16.32 16.87
CA ALA A 536 13.52 -16.76 16.53
C ALA A 536 13.39 -17.33 15.11
N PHE A 537 14.50 -17.70 14.46
CA PHE A 537 14.49 -18.25 13.11
C PHE A 537 13.97 -19.69 13.07
N ASN A 538 13.30 -20.05 11.98
CA ASN A 538 13.09 -21.44 11.56
C ASN A 538 13.78 -21.68 10.20
N GLY A 539 13.75 -22.91 9.70
CA GLY A 539 14.51 -23.33 8.51
C GLY A 539 14.35 -22.53 7.22
N ASP A 540 13.46 -21.55 7.14
CA ASP A 540 13.30 -20.62 6.02
C ASP A 540 13.56 -19.14 6.33
N ASP A 541 14.07 -18.82 7.52
CA ASP A 541 14.36 -17.45 7.94
C ASP A 541 15.85 -17.10 7.75
N SER A 542 16.17 -16.06 6.97
CA SER A 542 17.56 -15.63 6.75
C SER A 542 18.13 -14.93 7.99
N VAL A 543 19.43 -15.09 8.22
CA VAL A 543 20.15 -14.40 9.31
C VAL A 543 21.17 -13.44 8.71
N VAL A 544 21.21 -12.20 9.19
CA VAL A 544 22.11 -11.16 8.64
C VAL A 544 22.84 -10.45 9.78
N LEU A 545 24.15 -10.31 9.62
CA LEU A 545 25.03 -9.55 10.49
C LEU A 545 25.27 -8.17 9.85
N TYR A 546 24.91 -7.12 10.58
CA TYR A 546 25.13 -5.72 10.23
C TYR A 546 26.21 -5.09 11.11
N ASN A 547 26.81 -4.01 10.60
CA ASN A 547 27.59 -3.05 11.38
C ASN A 547 27.11 -1.65 11.00
N GLY A 548 26.24 -1.08 11.84
CA GLY A 548 25.50 0.15 11.59
C GLY A 548 24.00 0.02 11.95
N PRO A 549 23.30 1.14 12.18
CA PRO A 549 21.89 1.14 12.57
C PRO A 549 20.90 1.10 11.41
N GLY A 550 21.31 1.38 10.17
CA GLY A 550 20.37 1.64 9.06
C GLY A 550 19.84 0.42 8.31
N PHE A 551 20.28 -0.80 8.66
CA PHE A 551 19.93 -2.07 7.99
C PHE A 551 20.06 -2.03 6.46
N THR A 552 20.99 -1.22 5.94
CA THR A 552 21.22 -1.05 4.51
C THR A 552 22.17 -2.12 3.96
N GLN A 553 22.17 -2.35 2.64
CA GLN A 553 23.16 -3.22 1.98
C GLN A 553 24.62 -2.80 2.26
N ALA A 554 24.86 -1.51 2.50
CA ALA A 554 26.19 -0.99 2.81
C ALA A 554 26.69 -1.51 4.17
N GLU A 555 25.78 -1.66 5.13
CA GLU A 555 26.07 -2.08 6.51
C GLU A 555 26.07 -3.61 6.68
N VAL A 556 25.55 -4.39 5.72
CA VAL A 556 25.64 -5.85 5.74
C VAL A 556 27.11 -6.29 5.78
N VAL A 557 27.52 -6.91 6.87
CA VAL A 557 28.85 -7.50 7.07
C VAL A 557 28.88 -8.91 6.50
N ASP A 558 27.86 -9.70 6.85
CA ASP A 558 27.74 -11.11 6.47
C ASP A 558 26.29 -11.60 6.53
N ALA A 559 25.96 -12.69 5.84
CA ALA A 559 24.61 -13.24 5.84
C ALA A 559 24.56 -14.76 5.59
N VAL A 560 23.51 -15.37 6.14
CA VAL A 560 23.03 -16.72 5.84
C VAL A 560 21.64 -16.57 5.23
N SER A 561 21.56 -16.78 3.91
CA SER A 561 20.35 -16.53 3.13
C SER A 561 19.55 -17.82 2.89
N PHE A 562 18.23 -17.75 3.00
CA PHE A 562 17.32 -18.83 2.63
C PHE A 562 16.19 -18.31 1.72
N VAL A 563 15.72 -19.17 0.81
CA VAL A 563 14.56 -18.88 -0.08
C VAL A 563 13.33 -19.70 0.27
N ALA A 564 13.54 -20.83 0.92
CA ALA A 564 12.56 -21.81 1.34
C ALA A 564 13.10 -22.50 2.58
N ASN A 565 12.54 -23.65 2.95
CA ASN A 565 12.92 -24.42 4.13
C ASN A 565 14.27 -25.17 3.99
N ASP A 566 15.25 -24.54 3.36
CA ASP A 566 16.58 -25.06 3.07
C ASP A 566 17.38 -25.32 4.37
N GLY A 567 17.13 -24.49 5.38
CA GLY A 567 17.72 -24.47 6.71
C GLY A 567 17.18 -25.50 7.69
N ALA A 568 16.03 -26.12 7.39
CA ALA A 568 15.32 -26.98 8.35
C ALA A 568 16.13 -28.17 8.86
N ASP A 569 16.19 -28.30 10.19
CA ASP A 569 16.82 -29.34 10.99
C ASP A 569 18.29 -29.58 10.61
N LYS A 570 19.02 -28.49 10.32
CA LYS A 570 20.41 -28.54 9.84
C LYS A 570 21.30 -27.52 10.53
N SER A 571 22.60 -27.80 10.45
CA SER A 571 23.62 -26.79 10.69
C SER A 571 24.42 -26.53 9.41
N PHE A 572 24.74 -25.26 9.18
CA PHE A 572 25.66 -24.81 8.16
C PHE A 572 26.89 -24.21 8.82
N TYR A 573 28.08 -24.62 8.37
CA TYR A 573 29.35 -24.12 8.89
C TYR A 573 30.26 -23.68 7.75
N ARG A 574 31.14 -22.72 8.02
CA ARG A 574 32.07 -22.17 7.02
C ARG A 574 33.27 -23.09 6.76
N LEU A 575 33.57 -23.27 5.47
CA LEU A 575 34.80 -23.90 4.95
C LEU A 575 35.93 -22.90 4.78
N ASN A 576 35.60 -21.63 4.53
CA ASN A 576 36.53 -20.51 4.40
C ASN A 576 35.81 -19.18 4.69
N HIS A 577 36.58 -18.08 4.68
CA HIS A 577 36.11 -16.75 5.06
C HIS A 577 35.74 -15.86 3.86
N GLY A 578 35.53 -16.45 2.67
CA GLY A 578 35.01 -15.73 1.51
C GLY A 578 33.54 -15.32 1.71
N PRO A 579 33.01 -14.41 0.87
CA PRO A 579 31.60 -14.04 0.91
C PRO A 579 30.73 -15.24 0.55
N GLY A 580 29.78 -15.57 1.43
CA GLY A 580 28.88 -16.72 1.29
C GLY A 580 27.44 -16.34 0.97
N PHE A 581 27.23 -15.14 0.41
CA PHE A 581 25.94 -14.54 0.08
C PHE A 581 26.09 -13.53 -1.08
N ASP A 582 24.96 -13.09 -1.63
CA ASP A 582 24.84 -11.92 -2.52
C ASP A 582 23.55 -11.15 -2.18
N PHE A 583 23.21 -10.14 -3.00
CA PHE A 583 21.95 -9.39 -2.92
C PHE A 583 20.95 -9.79 -4.02
N ASN A 584 21.17 -10.91 -4.69
CA ASN A 584 20.29 -11.36 -5.75
C ASN A 584 19.06 -12.02 -5.14
N SER A 585 17.88 -11.53 -5.51
CA SER A 585 16.62 -12.17 -5.12
C SER A 585 16.61 -13.62 -5.62
N GLY A 586 16.26 -14.56 -4.74
CA GLY A 586 16.20 -15.99 -5.06
C GLY A 586 17.50 -16.78 -4.90
N SER A 587 18.63 -16.17 -4.54
CA SER A 587 19.82 -16.92 -4.10
C SER A 587 19.70 -17.36 -2.64
N SER A 588 20.22 -18.54 -2.29
CA SER A 588 20.32 -19.04 -0.92
C SER A 588 21.73 -19.50 -0.59
N ILE A 589 21.96 -19.88 0.67
CA ILE A 589 23.22 -20.46 1.15
C ILE A 589 23.70 -21.64 0.30
N LEU A 590 22.77 -22.37 -0.34
CA LEU A 590 23.06 -23.52 -1.18
C LEU A 590 23.81 -23.16 -2.47
N ASN A 591 23.70 -21.91 -2.93
CA ASN A 591 24.46 -21.40 -4.07
C ASN A 591 25.96 -21.28 -3.76
N TYR A 592 26.35 -21.26 -2.49
CA TYR A 592 27.71 -21.01 -2.02
C TYR A 592 28.38 -22.24 -1.41
N SER A 593 28.21 -23.42 -2.03
CA SER A 593 28.80 -24.70 -1.56
C SER A 593 30.34 -24.71 -1.44
N GLY A 594 31.03 -23.72 -2.04
CA GLY A 594 32.47 -23.51 -1.84
C GLY A 594 32.82 -22.82 -0.51
N VAL A 595 31.88 -22.09 0.10
CA VAL A 595 32.03 -21.37 1.37
C VAL A 595 31.31 -22.09 2.51
N TRP A 596 30.14 -22.66 2.24
CA TRP A 596 29.29 -23.29 3.24
C TRP A 596 29.18 -24.81 3.02
N ALA A 597 29.25 -25.56 4.11
CA ALA A 597 28.93 -26.98 4.14
C ALA A 597 27.86 -27.26 5.21
N THR A 598 27.14 -28.36 5.06
CA THR A 598 26.06 -28.75 5.97
C THR A 598 26.40 -29.99 6.81
N LYS A 599 25.83 -30.05 8.01
CA LYS A 599 25.90 -31.18 8.95
C LYS A 599 24.54 -31.44 9.58
N THR A 600 24.33 -32.71 9.96
CA THR A 600 23.13 -33.10 10.71
C THR A 600 23.23 -32.66 12.17
N LEU A 601 22.08 -32.43 12.81
CA LEU A 601 22.03 -32.05 14.23
C LEU A 601 22.73 -33.07 15.13
N ALA A 602 22.64 -34.36 14.80
CA ALA A 602 23.31 -35.42 15.56
C ALA A 602 24.85 -35.37 15.45
N GLU A 603 25.38 -34.99 14.29
CA GLU A 603 26.82 -34.81 14.10
C GLU A 603 27.34 -33.58 14.85
N VAL A 604 26.58 -32.48 14.87
CA VAL A 604 26.95 -31.29 15.66
C VAL A 604 26.82 -31.56 17.16
N ALA A 605 25.77 -32.26 17.59
CA ALA A 605 25.59 -32.64 18.99
C ALA A 605 26.68 -33.58 19.54
N SER A 606 27.41 -34.26 18.67
CA SER A 606 28.53 -35.13 19.02
C SER A 606 29.90 -34.61 18.55
N ALA A 607 29.97 -33.35 18.11
CA ALA A 607 31.19 -32.73 17.64
C ALA A 607 32.25 -32.63 18.75
N LEU A 608 33.52 -32.79 18.35
CA LEU A 608 34.68 -32.51 19.19
C LEU A 608 35.20 -31.11 18.88
N GLU A 609 35.89 -30.44 19.81
CA GLU A 609 36.49 -29.10 19.60
C GLU A 609 37.42 -29.02 18.37
N SER A 610 37.96 -30.14 17.90
CA SER A 610 38.79 -30.21 16.69
C SER A 610 37.99 -30.21 15.38
N ASP A 611 36.68 -30.44 15.43
CA ASP A 611 35.81 -30.48 14.26
C ASP A 611 35.44 -29.05 13.82
N ALA A 612 35.43 -28.82 12.51
CA ALA A 612 35.13 -27.50 11.94
C ALA A 612 33.67 -27.04 12.14
N TRP A 613 32.79 -27.93 12.60
CA TRP A 613 31.37 -27.67 12.89
C TRP A 613 31.05 -27.73 14.41
N TYR A 614 32.08 -27.64 15.24
CA TYR A 614 31.93 -27.49 16.69
C TYR A 614 31.56 -26.03 17.01
N LEU A 615 30.41 -25.81 17.66
CA LEU A 615 30.01 -24.48 18.12
C LEU A 615 30.95 -24.01 19.23
N SER A 616 31.82 -23.06 18.91
CA SER A 616 32.87 -22.56 19.78
C SER A 616 32.41 -21.30 20.52
N ALA A 617 32.84 -21.18 21.77
CA ALA A 617 32.51 -20.08 22.66
C ALA A 617 33.79 -19.55 23.32
N SER A 618 34.33 -18.43 22.82
CA SER A 618 35.41 -17.69 23.48
C SER A 618 34.79 -16.82 24.58
N GLN A 619 34.71 -17.39 25.77
CA GLN A 619 34.03 -16.83 26.94
C GLN A 619 34.53 -15.43 27.33
N PRO A 620 33.69 -14.59 27.98
CA PRO A 620 34.19 -13.48 28.76
C PRO A 620 35.11 -14.02 29.87
N ILE A 621 36.32 -13.48 29.96
CA ILE A 621 37.35 -13.86 30.94
C ILE A 621 37.04 -13.34 32.36
N GLY A 622 35.97 -12.55 32.52
CA GLY A 622 35.43 -12.09 33.81
C GLY A 622 34.18 -11.21 33.69
N THR A 623 33.77 -10.63 34.80
CA THR A 623 32.64 -9.67 34.93
C THR A 623 33.11 -8.39 35.61
N LEU A 624 32.55 -7.25 35.23
CA LEU A 624 32.69 -6.00 35.98
C LEU A 624 31.53 -5.83 36.96
N THR A 625 31.76 -5.11 38.05
CA THR A 625 30.72 -4.51 38.89
C THR A 625 31.06 -3.06 39.16
N LEU A 626 30.05 -2.20 39.19
CA LEU A 626 30.17 -0.79 39.51
C LEU A 626 29.35 -0.45 40.75
N SER A 627 29.94 0.27 41.70
CA SER A 627 29.25 0.75 42.89
C SER A 627 29.59 2.21 43.15
N LEU A 628 28.59 2.99 43.57
CA LEU A 628 28.68 4.43 43.78
C LEU A 628 28.42 4.74 45.26
N SER A 629 29.27 5.57 45.87
CA SER A 629 29.10 5.99 47.27
C SER A 629 29.58 7.43 47.51
N PRO A 630 28.70 8.34 47.94
CA PRO A 630 27.23 8.18 48.06
C PRO A 630 26.55 8.03 46.69
N SER A 631 25.34 7.45 46.66
CA SER A 631 24.51 7.34 45.44
C SER A 631 23.72 8.62 45.13
N SER A 632 23.85 9.66 45.96
CA SER A 632 23.32 11.00 45.71
C SER A 632 24.32 12.08 46.12
N ILE A 633 24.39 13.15 45.33
CA ILE A 633 25.34 14.27 45.49
C ILE A 633 24.64 15.60 45.17
N ASN A 634 24.90 16.67 45.91
CA ASN A 634 24.39 18.01 45.60
C ASN A 634 25.27 18.75 44.59
N GLU A 635 24.64 19.51 43.70
CA GLU A 635 25.24 20.43 42.73
C GLU A 635 25.37 21.87 43.26
N SER A 636 25.78 22.08 44.52
CA SER A 636 25.95 23.44 45.05
C SER A 636 27.26 24.10 44.59
N THR A 637 27.44 25.39 44.92
CA THR A 637 28.71 26.15 44.78
C THR A 637 29.97 25.47 45.36
N ALA A 638 29.82 24.48 46.24
CA ALA A 638 30.85 23.52 46.63
C ALA A 638 30.32 22.09 46.36
N PRO A 639 30.39 21.59 45.10
CA PRO A 639 29.67 20.40 44.70
C PRO A 639 30.22 19.18 45.44
N SER A 640 29.30 18.29 45.84
CA SER A 640 29.70 17.04 46.47
C SER A 640 30.03 15.97 45.43
N THR A 641 30.86 15.00 45.81
CA THR A 641 31.42 14.00 44.91
C THR A 641 30.97 12.60 45.26
N SER A 642 30.74 11.74 44.27
CA SER A 642 30.55 10.30 44.46
C SER A 642 31.85 9.55 44.15
N THR A 643 32.22 8.59 44.98
CA THR A 643 33.33 7.68 44.66
C THR A 643 32.77 6.45 43.96
N ALA A 644 33.14 6.26 42.70
CA ALA A 644 32.85 5.06 41.93
C ALA A 644 33.93 4.01 42.16
N THR A 645 33.53 2.80 42.55
CA THR A 645 34.42 1.64 42.66
C THR A 645 34.05 0.62 41.61
N VAL A 646 34.95 0.41 40.65
CA VAL A 646 34.84 -0.66 39.66
C VAL A 646 35.62 -1.88 40.13
N THR A 647 35.00 -3.05 40.07
CA THR A 647 35.62 -4.32 40.46
C THR A 647 35.56 -5.30 39.29
N ARG A 648 36.61 -6.10 39.12
CA ARG A 648 36.68 -7.19 38.13
C ARG A 648 36.67 -8.56 38.82
N SER A 649 36.09 -9.57 38.17
CA SER A 649 36.31 -11.00 38.51
C SER A 649 37.40 -11.62 37.61
N GLY A 650 37.80 -12.88 37.84
CA GLY A 650 38.77 -13.55 36.96
C GLY A 650 40.25 -13.19 37.19
N ASP A 651 41.07 -13.28 36.14
CA ASP A 651 42.54 -13.12 36.23
C ASP A 651 42.93 -11.67 36.59
N THR A 652 43.89 -11.55 37.50
CA THR A 652 44.46 -10.27 37.94
C THR A 652 45.91 -10.09 37.54
N SER A 653 46.50 -11.01 36.76
CA SER A 653 47.93 -11.03 36.46
C SER A 653 48.43 -9.84 35.62
N SER A 654 47.54 -9.16 34.89
CA SER A 654 47.81 -7.96 34.10
C SER A 654 46.91 -6.79 34.48
N ASP A 655 47.35 -5.58 34.08
CA ASP A 655 46.52 -4.38 34.12
C ASP A 655 45.26 -4.57 33.25
N LEU A 656 44.12 -4.06 33.70
CA LEU A 656 42.88 -3.98 32.94
C LEU A 656 42.47 -2.52 32.78
N ILE A 657 42.39 -2.05 31.53
CA ILE A 657 41.84 -0.73 31.20
C ILE A 657 40.32 -0.87 31.08
N VAL A 658 39.60 -0.11 31.88
CA VAL A 658 38.14 -0.07 31.91
C VAL A 658 37.70 1.28 31.34
N LEU A 659 36.89 1.26 30.30
CA LEU A 659 36.28 2.45 29.71
C LEU A 659 35.10 2.90 30.58
N ILE A 660 34.87 4.21 30.66
CA ILE A 660 33.80 4.82 31.44
C ILE A 660 32.94 5.66 30.50
N ALA A 661 31.62 5.47 30.56
CA ALA A 661 30.63 6.30 29.90
C ALA A 661 29.67 6.90 30.93
N SER A 662 29.23 8.14 30.69
CA SER A 662 28.18 8.83 31.46
C SER A 662 26.99 9.08 30.55
N SER A 663 25.77 8.87 31.03
CA SER A 663 24.55 9.19 30.29
C SER A 663 24.32 10.70 30.16
N ASN A 664 24.89 11.52 31.06
CA ASN A 664 24.79 12.97 31.01
C ASN A 664 26.00 13.65 31.70
N SER A 665 27.04 13.91 30.92
CA SER A 665 28.28 14.54 31.40
C SER A 665 28.15 16.03 31.74
N SER A 666 27.04 16.68 31.36
CA SER A 666 26.73 18.07 31.69
C SER A 666 26.18 18.22 33.11
N VAL A 667 25.69 17.14 33.71
CA VAL A 667 25.08 17.08 35.05
C VAL A 667 26.03 16.43 36.07
N ALA A 668 26.66 15.31 35.68
CA ALA A 668 27.69 14.67 36.48
C ALA A 668 28.82 14.16 35.59
N GLU A 669 30.06 14.54 35.93
CA GLU A 669 31.25 14.17 35.17
C GLU A 669 32.23 13.34 35.99
N VAL A 670 33.06 12.55 35.32
CA VAL A 670 34.23 11.94 35.95
C VAL A 670 35.30 13.02 36.17
N ALA A 671 35.89 13.07 37.36
CA ALA A 671 36.97 14.00 37.68
C ALA A 671 38.12 13.91 36.67
N ASP A 672 38.69 15.07 36.32
CA ASP A 672 39.72 15.23 35.28
C ASP A 672 39.30 14.77 33.87
N GLU A 673 37.99 14.68 33.60
CA GLU A 673 37.41 14.22 32.32
C GLU A 673 37.92 12.84 31.87
N ALA A 674 38.24 11.98 32.84
CA ALA A 674 38.80 10.66 32.54
C ALA A 674 37.77 9.75 31.85
N VAL A 675 38.09 9.29 30.65
CA VAL A 675 37.26 8.32 29.88
C VAL A 675 37.59 6.86 30.20
N SER A 676 38.55 6.62 31.09
CA SER A 676 38.94 5.27 31.50
C SER A 676 39.58 5.25 32.89
N VAL A 677 39.51 4.09 33.55
CA VAL A 677 40.23 3.77 34.79
C VAL A 677 41.00 2.47 34.62
N THR A 678 42.23 2.42 35.12
CA THR A 678 43.03 1.18 35.08
C THR A 678 42.91 0.45 36.41
N ILE A 679 42.52 -0.83 36.37
CA ILE A 679 42.69 -1.78 37.47
C ILE A 679 44.08 -2.42 37.33
N PRO A 680 45.07 -2.09 38.18
CA PRO A 680 46.44 -2.58 38.01
C PRO A 680 46.57 -4.10 38.19
N ALA A 681 47.65 -4.67 37.65
CA ALA A 681 48.06 -6.05 37.89
C ALA A 681 48.16 -6.34 39.40
N GLY A 682 47.60 -7.47 39.81
CA GLY A 682 47.45 -7.90 41.20
C GLY A 682 46.29 -7.24 41.96
N GLN A 683 45.56 -6.29 41.37
CA GLN A 683 44.38 -5.66 41.97
C GLN A 683 43.08 -6.16 41.33
N SER A 684 42.03 -6.23 42.15
CA SER A 684 40.68 -6.62 41.71
C SER A 684 39.76 -5.41 41.51
N SER A 685 40.15 -4.21 41.92
CA SER A 685 39.34 -3.01 41.80
C SER A 685 40.16 -1.74 41.60
N ALA A 686 39.51 -0.71 41.06
CA ALA A 686 40.01 0.65 40.99
C ALA A 686 38.89 1.62 41.30
N GLN A 687 39.24 2.87 41.60
CA GLN A 687 38.29 3.92 41.92
C GLN A 687 38.48 5.12 41.01
N PHE A 688 37.37 5.80 40.71
CA PHE A 688 37.35 7.12 40.10
C PHE A 688 36.32 7.99 40.83
N VAL A 689 36.44 9.30 40.68
CA VAL A 689 35.58 10.27 41.35
C VAL A 689 34.61 10.85 40.33
N ILE A 690 33.35 11.02 40.74
CA ILE A 690 32.30 11.70 39.97
C ILE A 690 31.97 13.01 40.67
N ASN A 691 31.97 14.11 39.92
CA ASN A 691 31.63 15.44 40.38
C ASN A 691 30.23 15.82 39.87
N ALA A 692 29.39 16.38 40.74
CA ALA A 692 28.20 17.10 40.31
C ALA A 692 28.60 18.43 39.63
N LYS A 693 27.86 18.83 38.60
CA LYS A 693 27.98 20.15 37.95
C LYS A 693 26.83 21.02 38.38
N ASP A 694 27.17 22.16 38.98
CA ASP A 694 26.23 23.22 39.33
C ASP A 694 25.71 23.90 38.05
N ASN A 695 24.41 23.79 37.82
CA ASN A 695 23.74 24.38 36.66
C ASN A 695 23.18 25.79 36.94
N LEU A 696 23.24 26.25 38.21
CA LEU A 696 22.78 27.55 38.73
C LEU A 696 21.26 27.78 38.73
N TRP A 697 20.46 26.74 38.52
CA TRP A 697 19.00 26.84 38.46
C TRP A 697 18.30 25.70 39.21
N LEU A 698 17.16 26.02 39.82
CA LEU A 698 16.28 25.05 40.45
C LEU A 698 15.37 24.41 39.39
N ILE A 699 15.72 23.22 38.92
CA ILE A 699 15.11 22.48 37.80
C ILE A 699 14.74 21.03 38.15
N GLY A 700 15.01 20.58 39.38
CA GLY A 700 14.70 19.26 39.91
C GLY A 700 15.88 18.29 39.93
N ASP A 701 15.85 17.32 40.85
CA ASP A 701 16.88 16.29 41.00
C ASP A 701 17.07 15.47 39.71
N GLN A 702 18.31 15.30 39.29
CA GLN A 702 18.65 14.62 38.04
C GLN A 702 19.38 13.29 38.28
N ALA A 703 19.05 12.26 37.51
CA ALA A 703 19.69 10.95 37.63
C ALA A 703 20.66 10.71 36.47
N VAL A 704 21.92 10.36 36.79
CA VAL A 704 22.97 10.10 35.79
C VAL A 704 23.47 8.66 35.93
N THR A 705 23.40 7.89 34.85
CA THR A 705 23.87 6.51 34.78
C THR A 705 25.31 6.49 34.25
N PHE A 706 26.19 5.81 34.99
CA PHE A 706 27.55 5.52 34.55
C PHE A 706 27.67 4.06 34.16
N THR A 707 28.26 3.79 32.99
CA THR A 707 28.52 2.44 32.48
C THR A 707 30.02 2.22 32.36
N VAL A 708 30.49 1.05 32.79
CA VAL A 708 31.88 0.62 32.66
C VAL A 708 31.99 -0.64 31.82
N SER A 709 32.96 -0.67 30.91
CA SER A 709 33.22 -1.80 30.02
C SER A 709 34.72 -2.07 29.89
N ALA A 710 35.08 -3.33 29.66
CA ALA A 710 36.48 -3.72 29.46
C ALA A 710 36.59 -4.97 28.57
N ILE A 711 37.71 -5.10 27.87
CA ILE A 711 37.97 -6.19 26.94
C ILE A 711 37.88 -7.56 27.60
N GLY A 712 36.94 -8.39 27.12
CA GLY A 712 36.69 -9.73 27.64
C GLY A 712 35.89 -9.78 28.94
N PHE A 713 35.28 -8.67 29.38
CA PHE A 713 34.45 -8.62 30.58
C PHE A 713 33.00 -8.26 30.25
N LEU A 714 32.05 -8.84 30.99
CA LEU A 714 30.67 -8.33 30.98
C LEU A 714 30.63 -6.90 31.58
N PRO A 715 29.96 -5.93 30.92
CA PRO A 715 29.88 -4.54 31.40
C PRO A 715 29.01 -4.42 32.65
N ALA A 716 29.10 -3.28 33.33
CA ALA A 716 28.27 -2.96 34.49
C ALA A 716 27.88 -1.48 34.49
N SER A 717 26.72 -1.16 35.08
CA SER A 717 26.24 0.21 35.23
C SER A 717 25.78 0.49 36.67
N ALA A 718 25.77 1.78 37.03
CA ALA A 718 25.24 2.28 38.30
C ALA A 718 24.81 3.74 38.15
N GLN A 719 23.82 4.18 38.94
CA GLN A 719 23.25 5.52 38.85
C GLN A 719 23.62 6.39 40.07
N VAL A 720 23.90 7.67 39.83
CA VAL A 720 24.02 8.71 40.87
C VAL A 720 22.91 9.74 40.67
N THR A 721 22.26 10.16 41.75
CA THR A 721 21.28 11.27 41.73
C THR A 721 21.98 12.58 42.10
N VAL A 722 21.97 13.55 41.21
CA VAL A 722 22.40 14.93 41.46
C VAL A 722 21.20 15.70 42.02
N LEU A 723 21.35 16.20 43.25
CA LEU A 723 20.34 16.95 43.97
C LEU A 723 20.55 18.45 43.73
N ASP A 724 19.46 19.12 43.39
CA ASP A 724 19.42 20.56 43.12
C ASP A 724 19.96 21.40 44.29
N ASP A 725 20.60 22.54 44.02
CA ASP A 725 20.88 23.53 45.05
C ASP A 725 19.59 24.31 45.40
N PRO A 726 19.03 24.18 46.61
CA PRO A 726 17.80 24.88 46.98
C PRO A 726 17.96 26.41 47.08
N THR A 727 19.18 26.93 46.93
CA THR A 727 19.46 28.37 46.89
C THR A 727 19.41 28.95 45.48
N ASP A 728 19.34 28.11 44.46
CA ASP A 728 19.25 28.57 43.07
C ASP A 728 17.85 29.07 42.72
N PRO A 729 17.76 30.07 41.82
CA PRO A 729 16.48 30.50 41.28
C PRO A 729 15.90 29.44 40.33
N THR A 730 14.58 29.34 40.22
CA THR A 730 13.95 28.54 39.15
C THR A 730 14.30 29.14 37.79
N PHE A 731 14.53 28.30 36.78
CA PHE A 731 14.75 28.78 35.41
C PHE A 731 13.52 29.56 34.92
N PRO A 732 13.66 30.83 34.48
CA PRO A 732 12.51 31.72 34.35
C PRO A 732 11.88 31.77 32.97
N VAL A 733 12.52 31.20 31.94
CA VAL A 733 11.98 31.16 30.58
C VAL A 733 11.15 29.90 30.41
N VAL A 734 9.90 30.07 30.00
CA VAL A 734 8.91 29.01 29.84
C VAL A 734 8.32 29.07 28.44
N ILE A 735 7.81 27.93 27.95
CA ILE A 735 6.97 27.89 26.76
C ILE A 735 5.62 28.47 27.14
N ASN A 736 5.18 29.51 26.44
CA ASN A 736 3.96 30.25 26.75
C ASN A 736 2.77 29.81 25.89
N GLU A 737 3.05 29.51 24.62
CA GLU A 737 2.03 29.22 23.62
C GLU A 737 2.62 28.32 22.52
N ILE A 738 1.81 27.39 21.99
CA ILE A 738 2.17 26.50 20.89
C ILE A 738 0.97 26.33 19.97
N ARG A 739 1.18 26.51 18.67
CA ARG A 739 0.23 26.09 17.64
C ARG A 739 0.88 25.06 16.73
N VAL A 740 0.20 23.93 16.58
CA VAL A 740 0.63 22.81 15.72
C VAL A 740 -0.24 22.66 14.47
N ASP A 741 -1.42 23.31 14.40
CA ASP A 741 -2.31 23.21 13.22
C ASP A 741 -3.17 24.47 12.97
N ASP A 742 -3.71 24.61 11.75
CA ASP A 742 -4.58 25.70 11.29
C ASP A 742 -5.66 25.28 10.25
N ASP A 743 -6.68 26.12 10.08
CA ASP A 743 -7.86 25.85 9.24
C ASP A 743 -7.63 25.96 7.72
N ASN A 744 -6.47 26.47 7.29
CA ASN A 744 -6.06 26.56 5.89
C ASN A 744 -4.98 25.54 5.50
N GLY A 745 -4.69 24.59 6.40
CA GLY A 745 -3.79 23.43 6.26
C GLY A 745 -2.34 23.74 6.63
N ASP A 746 -1.75 22.89 7.49
CA ASP A 746 -0.34 22.78 7.97
C ASP A 746 0.68 23.89 7.60
N GLY A 747 0.23 25.13 7.67
CA GLY A 747 0.99 26.29 7.22
C GLY A 747 1.52 27.08 8.40
N PHE A 748 0.79 27.08 9.51
CA PHE A 748 0.90 28.11 10.55
C PHE A 748 1.28 27.53 11.92
N GLU A 749 2.46 26.94 11.96
CA GLU A 749 3.07 26.45 13.20
C GLU A 749 3.88 27.57 13.86
N TYR A 750 3.75 27.68 15.18
CA TYR A 750 4.61 28.56 16.00
C TYR A 750 4.73 28.04 17.43
N PHE A 751 5.77 28.53 18.11
CA PHE A 751 5.83 28.50 19.56
C PHE A 751 6.30 29.85 20.09
N GLU A 752 5.86 30.18 21.29
CA GLU A 752 6.21 31.40 21.99
C GLU A 752 6.89 31.06 23.32
N LEU A 753 7.96 31.79 23.63
CA LEU A 753 8.59 31.76 24.94
C LEU A 753 8.28 33.04 25.71
N TYR A 754 8.18 32.92 27.04
CA TYR A 754 7.96 34.05 27.93
C TYR A 754 8.95 34.00 29.10
N ASN A 755 9.53 35.15 29.46
CA ASN A 755 10.34 35.25 30.67
C ASN A 755 9.45 35.61 31.87
N ALA A 756 9.05 34.59 32.62
CA ALA A 756 8.23 34.69 33.84
C ALA A 756 9.03 35.13 35.08
N GLY A 757 10.35 35.31 34.96
CA GLY A 757 11.24 35.64 36.06
C GLY A 757 11.38 37.13 36.34
N SER A 758 12.40 37.42 37.16
CA SER A 758 12.77 38.80 37.54
C SER A 758 14.13 39.23 37.02
N VAL A 759 14.79 38.37 36.23
CA VAL A 759 16.12 38.61 35.64
C VAL A 759 16.10 38.35 34.15
N ALA A 760 16.96 39.04 33.42
CA ALA A 760 17.13 38.82 31.99
C ALA A 760 17.88 37.50 31.74
N VAL A 761 17.47 36.74 30.73
CA VAL A 761 18.05 35.43 30.38
C VAL A 761 18.51 35.40 28.94
N SER A 762 19.73 34.92 28.70
CA SER A 762 20.21 34.68 27.34
C SER A 762 19.53 33.44 26.78
N LEU A 763 19.10 33.50 25.52
CA LEU A 763 18.61 32.33 24.78
C LEU A 763 19.76 31.51 24.17
N ASP A 764 21.01 31.96 24.35
CA ASP A 764 22.19 31.19 23.95
C ASP A 764 22.18 29.80 24.62
N ASN A 765 22.39 28.76 23.81
CA ASN A 765 22.38 27.34 24.20
C ASN A 765 21.01 26.74 24.56
N LEU A 766 19.91 27.47 24.35
CA LEU A 766 18.57 26.90 24.39
C LEU A 766 18.16 26.36 23.02
N SER A 767 17.52 25.20 23.03
CA SER A 767 16.89 24.56 21.87
C SER A 767 15.46 24.19 22.22
N TYR A 768 14.57 24.36 21.27
CA TYR A 768 13.23 23.80 21.31
C TYR A 768 13.24 22.47 20.58
N ILE A 769 12.77 21.39 21.21
CA ILE A 769 12.75 20.06 20.62
C ILE A 769 11.34 19.46 20.71
N VAL A 770 11.02 18.61 19.75
CA VAL A 770 9.77 17.84 19.72
C VAL A 770 10.12 16.36 19.65
N ILE A 771 9.51 15.58 20.54
CA ILE A 771 9.63 14.13 20.62
C ILE A 771 8.26 13.53 20.32
N GLY A 772 8.15 12.73 19.27
CA GLY A 772 6.94 11.95 18.99
C GLY A 772 7.33 10.55 18.57
N ASP A 773 6.86 10.09 17.43
CA ASP A 773 7.12 8.76 16.90
C ASP A 773 8.04 8.77 15.65
N GLY A 774 8.42 7.57 15.22
CA GLY A 774 9.13 7.39 13.99
C GLY A 774 9.04 5.95 13.52
N THR A 775 9.76 5.62 12.44
CA THR A 775 9.67 4.29 11.82
C THR A 775 10.05 3.11 12.72
N GLY A 776 10.64 3.38 13.89
CA GLY A 776 11.11 2.40 14.87
C GLY A 776 10.28 2.28 16.15
N GLY A 777 9.34 3.20 16.41
CA GLY A 777 8.69 3.32 17.72
C GLY A 777 8.49 4.77 18.16
N SER A 778 8.05 4.99 19.40
CA SER A 778 7.94 6.31 20.04
C SER A 778 9.28 6.77 20.62
N GLY A 779 9.40 8.06 20.97
CA GLY A 779 10.61 8.61 21.59
C GLY A 779 11.61 9.20 20.60
N VAL A 780 11.22 9.33 19.34
CA VAL A 780 12.08 9.89 18.29
C VAL A 780 12.01 11.42 18.31
N ILE A 781 13.17 12.09 18.21
CA ILE A 781 13.22 13.54 18.01
C ILE A 781 12.79 13.88 16.58
N GLU A 782 11.67 14.57 16.43
CA GLU A 782 11.10 14.93 15.12
C GLU A 782 11.51 16.34 14.66
N ASN A 783 11.67 17.24 15.64
CA ASN A 783 12.13 18.60 15.38
C ASN A 783 13.20 19.04 16.40
N VAL A 784 14.20 19.76 15.88
CA VAL A 784 15.15 20.53 16.68
C VAL A 784 15.22 21.95 16.13
N THR A 785 14.73 22.91 16.90
CA THR A 785 14.81 24.34 16.61
C THR A 785 15.79 25.03 17.55
N ALA A 786 16.98 25.38 17.03
CA ALA A 786 17.94 26.20 17.76
C ALA A 786 17.47 27.66 17.85
N LEU A 787 17.51 28.26 19.04
CA LEU A 787 17.15 29.67 19.23
C LEU A 787 18.26 30.61 18.77
N ALA A 788 17.91 31.83 18.37
CA ALA A 788 18.87 32.79 17.84
C ALA A 788 19.92 33.19 18.88
N THR A 789 21.20 33.12 18.48
CA THR A 789 22.33 33.49 19.34
C THR A 789 22.39 35.00 19.59
N GLY A 790 22.78 35.40 20.79
CA GLY A 790 22.94 36.80 21.21
C GLY A 790 21.63 37.49 21.59
N VAL A 791 20.53 36.74 21.69
CA VAL A 791 19.24 37.25 22.18
C VAL A 791 19.20 37.13 23.70
N THR A 792 18.78 38.20 24.37
CA THR A 792 18.56 38.22 25.82
C THR A 792 17.14 38.68 26.10
N LEU A 793 16.32 37.77 26.63
CA LEU A 793 14.92 38.00 26.94
C LEU A 793 14.79 38.69 28.31
N GLN A 794 14.26 39.91 28.35
CA GLN A 794 14.05 40.63 29.62
C GLN A 794 12.84 40.08 30.38
N PRO A 795 12.73 40.33 31.70
CA PRO A 795 11.53 39.98 32.47
C PRO A 795 10.25 40.52 31.83
N GLY A 796 9.27 39.65 31.58
CA GLY A 796 8.00 40.00 30.97
C GLY A 796 8.01 40.16 29.45
N GLU A 797 9.11 39.84 28.76
CA GLU A 797 9.18 39.83 27.29
C GLU A 797 8.84 38.45 26.72
N PHE A 798 8.34 38.47 25.48
CA PHE A 798 8.02 37.31 24.66
C PHE A 798 9.09 37.10 23.58
N TYR A 799 9.25 35.86 23.14
CA TYR A 799 10.08 35.51 21.99
C TYR A 799 9.32 34.53 21.10
N LEU A 800 8.95 35.00 19.92
CA LEU A 800 8.07 34.28 19.00
C LEU A 800 8.86 33.64 17.84
N VAL A 801 8.71 32.33 17.67
CA VAL A 801 9.31 31.55 16.58
C VAL A 801 8.22 31.00 15.68
N ALA A 802 8.31 31.24 14.36
CA ALA A 802 7.31 30.80 13.39
C ALA A 802 7.92 30.30 12.06
N LYS A 803 7.19 29.43 11.35
CA LYS A 803 7.57 28.89 10.04
C LYS A 803 7.53 29.95 8.92
N GLN A 804 8.53 29.95 8.02
CA GLN A 804 8.86 31.04 7.08
C GLN A 804 7.87 31.25 5.90
N ALA A 805 6.71 30.57 5.84
CA ALA A 805 5.82 30.65 4.66
C ALA A 805 4.46 31.34 4.90
N SER A 806 4.10 31.69 6.14
CA SER A 806 2.67 31.86 6.47
C SER A 806 2.44 32.98 7.49
N LEU A 807 2.49 34.25 7.06
CA LEU A 807 1.79 35.31 7.80
C LEU A 807 0.36 35.36 7.27
N PRO A 808 -0.69 35.25 8.12
CA PRO A 808 -2.07 35.20 7.64
C PRO A 808 -2.40 36.43 6.82
N VAL A 809 -2.94 36.24 5.63
CA VAL A 809 -3.83 37.23 5.02
C VAL A 809 -5.21 36.79 5.43
N ASP A 810 -5.83 37.54 6.34
CA ASP A 810 -7.23 37.43 6.75
C ASP A 810 -8.10 37.02 5.54
N SER A 811 -8.66 35.81 5.60
CA SER A 811 -9.49 35.22 4.56
C SER A 811 -10.95 35.06 4.96
N ASP A 812 -11.34 35.53 6.15
CA ASP A 812 -12.75 35.48 6.52
C ASP A 812 -13.52 36.64 5.86
N THR A 813 -14.83 36.46 5.74
CA THR A 813 -15.73 37.38 5.03
C THR A 813 -16.57 38.22 5.99
N ASP A 814 -16.23 38.25 7.27
CA ASP A 814 -17.03 38.88 8.32
C ASP A 814 -16.85 40.41 8.41
N GLY A 815 -15.77 40.92 7.81
CA GLY A 815 -15.50 42.33 7.65
C GLY A 815 -14.73 42.98 8.80
N ASP A 816 -14.20 42.19 9.74
CA ASP A 816 -13.24 42.68 10.73
C ASP A 816 -11.80 42.56 10.20
N GLN A 817 -11.28 43.65 9.65
CA GLN A 817 -9.93 43.72 9.09
C GLN A 817 -8.85 43.76 10.21
N VAL A 818 -8.78 42.76 11.07
CA VAL A 818 -7.72 42.61 12.07
C VAL A 818 -6.86 41.42 11.68
N ALA A 819 -5.57 41.66 11.47
CA ALA A 819 -4.62 40.60 11.14
C ALA A 819 -4.49 39.62 12.33
N ASP A 820 -4.63 38.32 12.08
CA ASP A 820 -4.43 37.23 13.05
C ASP A 820 -3.02 37.21 13.68
N PHE A 821 -2.06 37.95 13.11
CA PHE A 821 -0.78 38.28 13.73
C PHE A 821 -0.68 39.79 13.93
N THR A 822 -0.67 40.25 15.18
CA THR A 822 -0.34 41.65 15.50
C THR A 822 1.17 41.86 15.73
N ALA A 823 1.93 40.79 16.00
CA ALA A 823 3.38 40.81 16.21
C ALA A 823 4.15 40.25 15.00
N THR A 824 5.39 40.72 14.80
CA THR A 824 6.33 40.12 13.83
C THR A 824 7.15 39.05 14.56
N PRO A 825 7.26 37.81 14.07
CA PRO A 825 8.10 36.79 14.71
C PRO A 825 9.53 37.29 14.93
N ASP A 826 10.07 37.03 16.12
CA ASP A 826 11.45 37.37 16.46
C ASP A 826 12.44 36.48 15.68
N GLN A 827 12.01 35.25 15.36
CA GLN A 827 12.77 34.31 14.53
C GLN A 827 11.86 33.56 13.56
N LEU A 828 12.26 33.56 12.29
CA LEU A 828 11.64 32.75 11.25
C LEU A 828 12.50 31.52 10.97
N VAL A 829 11.87 30.35 10.93
CA VAL A 829 12.53 29.08 10.61
C VAL A 829 11.94 28.49 9.33
N THR A 830 12.74 27.74 8.58
CA THR A 830 12.29 27.16 7.30
C THR A 830 11.21 26.11 7.48
N ASN A 831 11.21 25.42 8.62
CA ASN A 831 10.19 24.45 8.98
C ASN A 831 10.12 24.24 10.50
N LEU A 832 8.94 23.91 11.00
CA LEU A 832 8.73 23.40 12.36
C LEU A 832 8.27 21.93 12.31
N ASP A 833 7.46 21.54 11.32
CA ASP A 833 7.04 20.13 11.10
C ASP A 833 6.50 19.49 12.39
N PHE A 834 5.67 20.22 13.13
CA PHE A 834 4.95 19.69 14.28
C PHE A 834 3.88 18.73 13.75
N GLU A 835 3.95 17.47 14.15
CA GLU A 835 3.03 16.47 13.63
C GLU A 835 1.58 16.70 14.08
N ASN A 836 0.67 16.71 13.12
CA ASN A 836 -0.77 16.75 13.36
C ASN A 836 -1.27 15.35 13.74
N GLU A 837 -2.30 15.29 14.59
CA GLU A 837 -3.00 14.04 14.90
C GLU A 837 -2.16 12.97 15.62
N ASP A 838 -0.94 13.28 16.07
CA ASP A 838 -0.08 12.40 16.89
C ASP A 838 0.18 12.94 18.32
N ASN A 839 0.69 12.06 19.20
CA ASN A 839 1.11 12.35 20.56
C ASN A 839 2.55 12.88 20.57
N VAL A 840 2.71 14.20 20.54
CA VAL A 840 4.04 14.85 20.56
C VAL A 840 4.36 15.47 21.93
N THR A 841 5.64 15.51 22.28
CA THR A 841 6.16 16.15 23.49
C THR A 841 7.08 17.30 23.12
N HIS A 842 6.66 18.52 23.43
CA HIS A 842 7.46 19.72 23.21
C HIS A 842 8.27 20.05 24.45
N LEU A 843 9.58 20.28 24.27
CA LEU A 843 10.50 20.60 25.34
C LEU A 843 11.36 21.81 24.96
N LEU A 844 11.54 22.72 25.92
CA LEU A 844 12.61 23.71 25.89
C LEU A 844 13.78 23.15 26.69
N VAL A 845 14.91 22.94 26.04
CA VAL A 845 16.09 22.31 26.64
C VAL A 845 17.32 23.19 26.53
N SER A 846 18.25 23.04 27.46
CA SER A 846 19.55 23.71 27.45
C SER A 846 20.69 22.74 27.16
N GLY A 847 21.69 23.18 26.42
CA GLY A 847 22.89 22.39 26.14
C GLY A 847 22.62 21.14 25.30
N PHE A 848 21.67 21.22 24.37
CA PHE A 848 21.28 20.12 23.51
C PHE A 848 22.45 19.63 22.62
N THR A 849 22.68 18.32 22.61
CA THR A 849 23.73 17.65 21.81
C THR A 849 23.15 16.59 20.86
N GLY A 850 21.83 16.39 20.87
CA GLY A 850 21.17 15.39 20.04
C GLY A 850 21.04 15.83 18.59
N SER A 851 20.33 15.02 17.81
CA SER A 851 20.03 15.31 16.41
C SER A 851 18.60 14.92 16.06
N ASN A 852 18.04 15.56 15.03
CA ASN A 852 16.77 15.13 14.44
C ASN A 852 16.83 13.67 14.00
N GLY A 853 15.77 12.90 14.28
CA GLY A 853 15.64 11.47 14.03
C GLY A 853 16.38 10.58 15.04
N GLN A 854 16.96 11.13 16.11
CA GLN A 854 17.53 10.33 17.18
C GLN A 854 16.39 9.77 18.04
N ASP A 855 16.37 8.45 18.17
CA ASP A 855 15.48 7.73 19.08
C ASP A 855 16.01 7.79 20.52
N LEU A 856 15.19 8.35 21.42
CA LEU A 856 15.49 8.56 22.83
C LEU A 856 14.86 7.49 23.74
N ASP A 857 13.92 6.69 23.25
CA ASP A 857 13.22 5.62 23.98
C ASP A 857 13.30 4.32 23.16
N THR A 858 14.52 3.80 23.05
CA THR A 858 14.85 2.70 22.13
C THR A 858 14.15 1.37 22.45
N ASN A 859 13.41 1.32 23.56
CA ASN A 859 12.69 0.15 24.04
C ASN A 859 11.16 0.37 24.10
N ASP A 860 10.67 1.55 23.71
CA ASP A 860 9.27 1.96 23.69
C ASP A 860 8.53 1.78 25.03
N ASP A 861 9.21 1.91 26.17
CA ASP A 861 8.61 1.69 27.50
C ASP A 861 7.94 2.93 28.10
N GLY A 862 8.01 4.07 27.41
CA GLY A 862 7.48 5.36 27.87
C GLY A 862 8.43 6.12 28.79
N THR A 863 9.66 5.65 28.91
CA THR A 863 10.75 6.28 29.65
C THR A 863 11.94 6.49 28.73
N LEU A 864 12.40 7.73 28.58
CA LEU A 864 13.57 8.01 27.74
C LEU A 864 14.83 7.31 28.27
N ASP A 865 15.44 6.47 27.43
CA ASP A 865 16.73 5.82 27.64
C ASP A 865 17.91 6.80 27.54
N SER A 866 17.74 7.87 26.74
CA SER A 866 18.77 8.90 26.55
C SER A 866 18.21 10.32 26.56
N THR A 867 18.94 11.24 27.18
CA THR A 867 18.54 12.65 27.34
C THR A 867 19.68 13.57 26.89
N PRO A 868 19.79 13.88 25.58
CA PRO A 868 20.93 14.61 25.02
C PRO A 868 20.81 16.13 25.24
N TRP A 869 20.52 16.53 26.48
CA TRP A 869 20.45 17.91 26.96
C TRP A 869 21.02 18.00 28.37
N ALA A 870 21.49 19.18 28.76
CA ALA A 870 21.94 19.45 30.12
C ALA A 870 20.76 19.52 31.09
N PHE A 871 19.67 20.18 30.68
CA PHE A 871 18.43 20.23 31.45
C PHE A 871 17.22 20.59 30.59
N ILE A 872 16.03 20.32 31.12
CA ILE A 872 14.75 20.77 30.56
C ILE A 872 14.32 22.03 31.31
N ALA A 873 14.18 23.13 30.57
CA ALA A 873 13.70 24.41 31.11
C ALA A 873 12.18 24.41 31.29
N ASP A 874 11.44 23.84 30.34
CA ASP A 874 9.99 23.70 30.38
C ASP A 874 9.50 22.66 29.35
N GLY A 875 8.29 22.15 29.50
CA GLY A 875 7.76 21.12 28.61
C GLY A 875 6.25 20.89 28.72
N ILE A 876 5.69 20.27 27.68
CA ILE A 876 4.30 19.82 27.63
C ILE A 876 4.16 18.65 26.64
N GLY A 877 3.37 17.63 26.99
CA GLY A 877 2.90 16.63 26.03
C GLY A 877 1.57 17.04 25.43
N LEU A 878 1.44 17.03 24.12
CA LEU A 878 0.19 17.20 23.40
C LEU A 878 -0.31 15.82 22.99
N LEU A 879 -1.57 15.54 23.28
CA LEU A 879 -2.18 14.26 22.94
C LEU A 879 -3.11 14.43 21.74
N SER A 880 -3.07 13.47 20.81
CA SER A 880 -4.03 13.33 19.72
C SER A 880 -5.42 12.92 20.22
N ASN A 881 -5.49 12.28 21.40
CA ASN A 881 -6.71 11.75 22.01
C ASN A 881 -6.72 11.97 23.55
N VAL A 882 -7.83 11.65 24.21
CA VAL A 882 -7.97 11.84 25.68
C VAL A 882 -7.10 10.88 26.52
N SER A 883 -6.46 9.88 25.92
CA SER A 883 -5.71 8.84 26.64
C SER A 883 -4.61 8.20 25.80
N ILE A 884 -3.36 8.27 26.26
CA ILE A 884 -2.19 7.65 25.62
C ILE A 884 -2.46 6.16 25.31
N PRO A 885 -2.45 5.72 24.04
CA PRO A 885 -2.53 4.31 23.67
C PRO A 885 -1.33 3.51 24.20
N SER A 886 -1.52 2.22 24.45
CA SER A 886 -0.42 1.36 24.90
C SER A 886 0.48 0.95 23.73
N GLU A 887 1.73 1.44 23.78
CA GLU A 887 2.95 0.95 23.09
C GLU A 887 3.33 1.52 21.71
N THR A 888 2.55 2.39 21.05
CA THR A 888 2.96 2.92 19.73
C THR A 888 2.84 4.43 19.52
N GLU A 889 2.16 5.16 20.40
CA GLU A 889 1.97 6.62 20.31
C GLU A 889 2.14 7.22 21.71
N LEU A 890 3.38 7.32 22.20
CA LEU A 890 3.68 7.74 23.58
C LEU A 890 3.94 9.24 23.69
N ALA A 891 3.44 9.86 24.77
CA ALA A 891 3.78 11.22 25.16
C ALA A 891 4.56 11.24 26.49
N TYR A 892 5.73 11.87 26.48
CA TYR A 892 6.71 11.85 27.56
C TYR A 892 6.56 12.98 28.58
N GLY A 893 5.64 13.93 28.36
CA GLY A 893 5.45 15.05 29.30
C GLY A 893 5.27 14.57 30.74
N SER A 894 4.38 13.59 30.98
CA SER A 894 4.15 13.04 32.33
C SER A 894 5.36 12.32 32.93
N SER A 895 6.12 11.53 32.15
CA SER A 895 7.32 10.82 32.65
C SER A 895 8.48 11.78 32.93
N LEU A 896 8.48 12.94 32.26
CA LEU A 896 9.41 14.05 32.48
C LEU A 896 8.93 15.05 33.54
N GLY A 897 7.76 14.84 34.16
CA GLY A 897 7.23 15.68 35.24
C GLY A 897 6.38 16.88 34.78
N PHE A 898 6.03 16.94 33.50
CA PHE A 898 5.18 17.95 32.87
C PHE A 898 3.76 17.46 32.61
N LEU A 899 2.87 18.37 32.22
CA LEU A 899 1.49 18.06 31.88
C LEU A 899 1.41 17.41 30.49
N ASN A 900 0.62 16.35 30.36
CA ASN A 900 0.07 15.95 29.06
C ASN A 900 -1.33 16.55 28.91
N ILE A 901 -1.57 17.29 27.84
CA ILE A 901 -2.85 17.94 27.52
C ILE A 901 -3.39 17.34 26.21
N GLY A 902 -4.63 16.87 26.25
CA GLY A 902 -5.33 16.29 25.10
C GLY A 902 -6.63 17.03 24.80
N PRO A 903 -7.34 16.68 23.70
CA PRO A 903 -8.63 17.28 23.36
C PRO A 903 -9.62 17.10 24.52
N GLY A 904 -10.36 18.17 24.87
CA GLY A 904 -11.27 18.14 26.01
C GLY A 904 -12.41 17.13 25.84
N VAL A 905 -12.77 16.40 26.90
CA VAL A 905 -13.97 15.55 26.95
C VAL A 905 -15.21 16.41 26.69
N GLY A 906 -15.86 16.22 25.53
CA GLY A 906 -17.06 16.96 25.11
C GLY A 906 -16.94 17.72 23.78
N MET A 907 -15.76 17.76 23.16
CA MET A 907 -15.59 18.23 21.78
C MET A 907 -15.78 17.03 20.82
N ALA A 908 -17.02 16.59 20.62
CA ALA A 908 -17.29 15.52 19.67
C ALA A 908 -17.14 16.04 18.24
N GLY A 909 -15.98 15.78 17.60
CA GLY A 909 -15.83 15.92 16.15
C GLY A 909 -14.50 16.44 15.61
N ASP A 910 -13.61 17.03 16.43
CA ASP A 910 -12.31 17.52 15.95
C ASP A 910 -11.15 16.64 16.44
N ALA A 911 -10.28 16.30 15.49
CA ALA A 911 -9.06 15.55 15.66
C ALA A 911 -7.95 16.45 16.26
N ALA A 912 -7.12 15.87 17.14
CA ALA A 912 -5.87 16.43 17.67
C ALA A 912 -5.91 17.72 18.53
N THR A 913 -4.88 17.88 19.37
CA THR A 913 -4.63 19.11 20.14
C THR A 913 -3.89 20.13 19.28
N SER A 914 -4.61 21.08 18.68
CA SER A 914 -4.06 21.98 17.65
C SER A 914 -3.49 23.31 18.14
N HIS A 915 -3.96 23.82 19.28
CA HIS A 915 -3.50 25.08 19.88
C HIS A 915 -3.54 24.97 21.40
N VAL A 916 -2.43 25.30 22.05
CA VAL A 916 -2.32 25.37 23.52
C VAL A 916 -1.63 26.65 23.96
N TYR A 917 -2.05 27.17 25.10
CA TYR A 917 -1.51 28.41 25.65
C TYR A 917 -1.59 28.41 27.17
N ARG A 918 -0.81 29.25 27.84
CA ARG A 918 -0.93 29.47 29.28
C ARG A 918 -1.97 30.54 29.57
N THR A 919 -3.00 30.22 30.38
CA THR A 919 -4.13 31.11 30.74
C THR A 919 -3.76 32.44 31.39
N ALA A 920 -2.55 32.53 31.96
CA ALA A 920 -1.83 33.76 32.23
C ALA A 920 -0.38 33.49 31.79
N ASP A 921 0.38 34.51 31.38
CA ASP A 921 1.75 34.29 30.89
C ASP A 921 2.61 33.57 31.94
N GLY A 922 3.19 32.42 31.55
CA GLY A 922 3.92 31.52 32.45
C GLY A 922 3.07 30.79 33.52
N GLY A 923 1.75 30.86 33.42
CA GLY A 923 0.75 30.23 34.29
C GLY A 923 0.36 28.82 33.86
N THR A 924 -0.90 28.42 34.05
CA THR A 924 -1.36 27.04 33.75
C THR A 924 -1.80 26.89 32.29
N TRP A 925 -1.46 25.75 31.68
CA TRP A 925 -1.86 25.35 30.33
C TRP A 925 -3.37 25.22 30.16
N ALA A 926 -3.86 25.62 28.98
CA ALA A 926 -5.22 25.43 28.50
C ALA A 926 -5.24 25.19 26.98
N LEU A 927 -6.33 24.59 26.50
CA LEU A 927 -6.61 24.44 25.08
C LEU A 927 -7.09 25.77 24.49
N GLY A 928 -6.48 26.16 23.38
CA GLY A 928 -6.90 27.27 22.52
C GLY A 928 -8.12 26.93 21.66
N PRO A 929 -8.86 27.93 21.17
CA PRO A 929 -9.96 27.71 20.22
C PRO A 929 -9.45 27.15 18.87
N PHE A 930 -10.21 26.22 18.28
CA PHE A 930 -9.94 25.58 16.97
C PHE A 930 -11.25 25.43 16.16
N GLY A 931 -11.25 25.67 14.84
CA GLY A 931 -12.33 25.30 13.90
C GLY A 931 -13.30 26.41 13.38
N THR A 932 -13.74 26.25 12.11
CA THR A 932 -14.53 27.21 11.29
C THR A 932 -16.07 27.12 11.42
N THR A 933 -16.61 26.39 12.39
CA THR A 933 -18.07 26.28 12.59
C THR A 933 -18.57 27.07 13.78
N GLN A 934 -18.23 28.35 13.86
CA GLN A 934 -19.08 29.27 14.59
C GLN A 934 -20.27 29.64 13.71
N THR A 935 -21.39 28.94 13.90
CA THR A 935 -22.68 29.64 13.73
C THR A 935 -22.59 30.92 14.56
N PRO A 936 -23.07 32.07 14.08
CA PRO A 936 -22.90 33.35 14.75
C PRO A 936 -23.61 33.31 16.12
N ASP A 937 -22.91 32.84 17.14
CA ASP A 937 -23.32 32.99 18.52
C ASP A 937 -22.85 34.38 18.94
N ASN A 938 -23.83 35.21 19.21
CA ASN A 938 -23.70 36.59 19.64
C ASN A 938 -23.26 36.65 21.12
N SER A 939 -22.37 35.75 21.54
CA SER A 939 -21.75 35.75 22.85
C SER A 939 -20.36 36.40 22.73
N VAL A 940 -20.03 37.26 23.68
CA VAL A 940 -18.82 38.11 23.74
C VAL A 940 -17.55 37.27 23.99
N LEU A 941 -17.55 35.99 23.58
CA LEU A 941 -16.49 35.01 23.77
C LEU A 941 -16.02 34.37 22.44
N ALA A 942 -16.67 34.72 21.33
CA ALA A 942 -16.40 34.16 20.00
C ALA A 942 -15.13 34.71 19.31
N ASP A 943 -14.49 35.74 19.89
CA ASP A 943 -13.37 36.47 19.29
C ASP A 943 -12.28 36.74 20.33
N VAL A 944 -11.80 35.67 20.96
CA VAL A 944 -10.56 35.69 21.75
C VAL A 944 -9.63 34.66 21.14
N LYS A 945 -9.24 34.87 19.88
CA LYS A 945 -8.00 34.28 19.37
C LYS A 945 -6.87 34.92 20.19
N ASP A 946 -6.24 34.16 21.08
CA ASP A 946 -5.01 34.64 21.69
C ASP A 946 -4.02 34.94 20.55
N THR A 947 -3.47 36.15 20.55
CA THR A 947 -2.65 36.61 19.43
C THR A 947 -1.20 36.39 19.81
N PRO A 948 -0.38 35.74 18.97
CA PRO A 948 1.04 35.54 19.28
C PRO A 948 1.76 36.88 19.49
N GLY A 949 2.66 36.94 20.46
CA GLY A 949 3.50 38.10 20.80
C GLY A 949 2.84 39.12 21.73
N ILE A 950 1.67 38.81 22.31
CA ILE A 950 1.01 39.64 23.33
C ILE A 950 0.65 38.81 24.56
N SER A 951 0.38 39.49 25.68
CA SER A 951 0.01 38.84 26.94
C SER A 951 -1.31 38.09 26.82
N ASN A 952 -1.31 36.83 27.25
CA ASN A 952 -2.45 35.94 27.17
C ASN A 952 -3.61 36.48 28.02
N VAL A 953 -4.80 36.59 27.42
CA VAL A 953 -5.99 37.07 28.14
C VAL A 953 -6.62 35.91 28.91
N PRO A 954 -6.84 36.00 30.23
CA PRO A 954 -7.44 34.92 30.99
C PRO A 954 -8.88 34.64 30.51
N VAL A 955 -9.08 33.56 29.75
CA VAL A 955 -10.41 33.04 29.46
C VAL A 955 -10.91 32.37 30.73
N VAL A 956 -12.02 32.86 31.29
CA VAL A 956 -12.70 32.16 32.40
C VAL A 956 -13.27 30.86 31.81
N PRO A 957 -12.77 29.67 32.19
CA PRO A 957 -13.29 28.42 31.64
C PRO A 957 -14.78 28.31 32.02
N PRO A 958 -15.63 27.70 31.18
CA PRO A 958 -16.98 27.36 31.62
C PRO A 958 -16.88 26.56 32.91
N SER A 959 -17.65 26.94 33.93
CA SER A 959 -17.57 26.31 35.26
C SER A 959 -17.63 24.78 35.13
N ASN A 960 -16.69 24.04 35.71
CA ASN A 960 -16.62 22.57 35.68
C ASN A 960 -17.74 21.94 36.54
N THR A 961 -19.00 22.26 36.24
CA THR A 961 -20.16 21.75 36.96
C THR A 961 -20.64 20.44 36.36
N PHE A 962 -21.35 19.65 37.14
CA PHE A 962 -21.95 18.40 36.70
C PHE A 962 -22.90 18.62 35.53
N ALA A 963 -23.59 19.77 35.48
CA ALA A 963 -24.48 20.10 34.37
C ALA A 963 -23.72 20.23 33.04
N ASN A 964 -22.56 20.89 33.05
CA ASN A 964 -21.72 21.07 31.85
C ASN A 964 -21.06 19.76 31.43
N TRP A 965 -20.60 18.95 32.39
CA TRP A 965 -20.12 17.60 32.10
C TRP A 965 -21.23 16.74 31.46
N MET A 966 -22.45 16.80 32.01
CA MET A 966 -23.56 15.98 31.55
C MET A 966 -24.04 16.32 30.14
N SER A 967 -23.94 17.59 29.72
CA SER A 967 -24.29 18.01 28.36
C SER A 967 -23.33 17.53 27.28
N GLY A 968 -22.15 17.01 27.64
CA GLY A 968 -21.13 16.54 26.71
C GLY A 968 -21.36 15.14 26.12
N TYR A 969 -22.42 14.44 26.51
CA TYR A 969 -22.71 13.06 26.09
C TYR A 969 -23.92 12.98 25.17
N ASP A 970 -23.85 12.14 24.13
CA ASP A 970 -24.97 11.86 23.24
C ASP A 970 -25.87 10.75 23.81
N PHE A 971 -27.15 11.10 24.04
CA PHE A 971 -28.17 10.17 24.50
C PHE A 971 -29.27 9.91 23.46
N SER A 972 -29.04 10.27 22.20
CA SER A 972 -30.04 10.13 21.12
C SER A 972 -30.56 8.70 20.92
N GLY A 973 -29.77 7.69 21.31
CA GLY A 973 -30.15 6.27 21.31
C GLY A 973 -30.99 5.80 22.49
N PHE A 974 -31.19 6.63 23.53
CA PHE A 974 -31.86 6.27 24.78
C PHE A 974 -33.32 6.72 24.80
N THR A 975 -34.20 5.90 25.37
CA THR A 975 -35.62 6.23 25.48
C THR A 975 -35.89 6.98 26.78
N ASN A 976 -35.99 8.32 26.73
CA ASN A 976 -36.20 9.21 27.89
C ASN A 976 -35.14 9.03 29.00
N PRO A 977 -33.85 9.30 28.71
CA PRO A 977 -32.76 9.15 29.67
C PRO A 977 -32.93 10.08 30.87
N ASP A 978 -32.75 9.56 32.09
CA ASP A 978 -32.74 10.37 33.32
C ASP A 978 -31.35 10.99 33.51
N LEU A 979 -31.18 12.24 33.06
CA LEU A 979 -29.92 12.98 33.12
C LEU A 979 -29.68 13.67 34.47
N SER A 980 -30.49 13.38 35.49
CA SER A 980 -30.28 13.93 36.83
C SER A 980 -29.04 13.34 37.49
N ALA A 981 -28.50 13.98 38.52
CA ALA A 981 -27.34 13.47 39.26
C ALA A 981 -27.56 12.07 39.88
N THR A 982 -28.82 11.69 40.10
CA THR A 982 -29.24 10.38 40.62
C THR A 982 -29.78 9.44 39.56
N GLY A 983 -29.85 9.89 38.30
CA GLY A 983 -30.31 9.08 37.18
C GLY A 983 -29.27 8.05 36.77
N ASP A 984 -29.74 7.04 36.03
CA ASP A 984 -28.99 5.88 35.54
C ASP A 984 -29.53 5.56 34.12
N PRO A 985 -29.11 6.33 33.08
CA PRO A 985 -29.65 6.21 31.73
C PRO A 985 -29.35 4.87 31.05
N ASP A 986 -28.20 4.28 31.34
CA ASP A 986 -27.70 3.05 30.72
C ASP A 986 -28.04 1.77 31.50
N ASN A 987 -28.63 1.91 32.69
CA ASN A 987 -29.12 0.85 33.57
C ASN A 987 -28.03 -0.10 34.08
N ASP A 988 -26.82 0.43 34.31
CA ASP A 988 -25.72 -0.34 34.89
C ASP A 988 -25.75 -0.39 36.43
N GLY A 989 -26.64 0.41 37.05
CA GLY A 989 -26.83 0.50 38.49
C GLY A 989 -25.98 1.58 39.16
N LEU A 990 -25.25 2.40 38.41
CA LEU A 990 -24.51 3.56 38.87
C LEU A 990 -25.30 4.83 38.57
N ALA A 991 -25.18 5.81 39.44
CA ALA A 991 -25.80 7.12 39.21
C ALA A 991 -24.83 8.02 38.45
N ASN A 992 -25.34 8.88 37.57
CA ASN A 992 -24.52 9.81 36.77
C ASN A 992 -23.49 10.60 37.61
N SER A 993 -23.84 11.02 38.83
CA SER A 993 -22.90 11.72 39.72
C SER A 993 -21.76 10.84 40.25
N LEU A 994 -22.04 9.55 40.45
CA LEU A 994 -21.01 8.56 40.78
C LEU A 994 -20.12 8.30 39.58
N GLU A 995 -20.68 8.21 38.38
CA GLU A 995 -19.92 8.04 37.14
C GLU A 995 -18.98 9.21 36.85
N ASN A 996 -19.42 10.45 37.09
CA ASN A 996 -18.54 11.62 37.02
C ASN A 996 -17.33 11.47 37.96
N ILE A 997 -17.52 10.95 39.17
CA ILE A 997 -16.44 10.77 40.15
C ILE A 997 -15.54 9.58 39.79
N LEU A 998 -16.10 8.55 39.16
CA LEU A 998 -15.38 7.37 38.70
C LEU A 998 -14.69 7.56 37.35
N GLY A 999 -15.03 8.63 36.62
CA GLY A 999 -14.53 8.87 35.26
C GLY A 999 -15.17 7.97 34.20
N SER A 1000 -16.33 7.38 34.49
CA SER A 1000 -17.07 6.52 33.56
C SER A 1000 -18.12 7.30 32.76
N SER A 1001 -18.64 6.68 31.70
CA SER A 1001 -19.58 7.30 30.77
C SER A 1001 -21.02 7.01 31.15
N PRO A 1002 -21.86 8.03 31.38
CA PRO A 1002 -23.28 7.89 31.70
C PRO A 1002 -24.15 7.35 30.55
N ALA A 1003 -23.55 7.17 29.37
CA ALA A 1003 -24.18 6.58 28.18
C ALA A 1003 -23.64 5.17 27.88
N ALA A 1004 -22.79 4.58 28.73
CA ALA A 1004 -22.20 3.27 28.46
C ALA A 1004 -21.93 2.46 29.75
N PRO A 1005 -22.44 1.22 29.85
CA PRO A 1005 -22.37 0.44 31.08
C PRO A 1005 -20.95 0.28 31.62
N SER A 1006 -20.79 0.54 32.92
CA SER A 1006 -19.50 0.53 33.60
C SER A 1006 -19.55 -0.25 34.91
N GLN A 1007 -18.38 -0.49 35.51
CA GLN A 1007 -18.28 -1.17 36.80
C GLN A 1007 -17.92 -0.17 37.89
N GLY A 1008 -18.66 -0.21 39.01
CA GLY A 1008 -18.37 0.58 40.19
C GLY A 1008 -17.23 0.01 41.04
N LEU A 1009 -17.47 -0.15 42.34
CA LEU A 1009 -16.45 -0.67 43.26
C LEU A 1009 -16.26 -2.19 43.10
N THR A 1010 -15.02 -2.64 42.87
CA THR A 1010 -14.65 -4.06 42.83
C THR A 1010 -13.93 -4.46 44.12
N ASN A 1011 -14.46 -5.44 44.85
CA ASN A 1011 -13.78 -5.98 46.03
C ASN A 1011 -12.55 -6.81 45.62
N VAL A 1012 -11.37 -6.45 46.11
CA VAL A 1012 -10.09 -7.11 45.80
C VAL A 1012 -9.77 -8.17 46.85
N SER A 1013 -9.82 -7.81 48.13
CA SER A 1013 -9.54 -8.75 49.21
C SER A 1013 -10.21 -8.36 50.52
N THR A 1014 -10.45 -9.38 51.36
CA THR A 1014 -11.05 -9.21 52.68
C THR A 1014 -10.27 -10.02 53.71
N SER A 1015 -9.96 -9.38 54.84
CA SER A 1015 -9.33 -9.99 56.00
C SER A 1015 -9.98 -9.48 57.29
N SER A 1016 -9.64 -10.06 58.43
CA SER A 1016 -10.21 -9.64 59.73
C SER A 1016 -9.88 -8.19 60.11
N GLY A 1017 -8.88 -7.57 59.47
CA GLY A 1017 -8.45 -6.19 59.73
C GLY A 1017 -8.60 -5.23 58.56
N ASN A 1018 -8.77 -5.70 57.32
CA ASN A 1018 -8.83 -4.84 56.13
C ASN A 1018 -9.87 -5.34 55.11
N LEU A 1019 -10.58 -4.40 54.49
CA LEU A 1019 -11.33 -4.57 53.24
C LEU A 1019 -10.62 -3.74 52.17
N ILE A 1020 -10.20 -4.36 51.08
CA ILE A 1020 -9.51 -3.68 49.97
C ILE A 1020 -10.40 -3.75 48.75
N PHE A 1021 -10.67 -2.61 48.12
CA PHE A 1021 -11.48 -2.52 46.91
C PHE A 1021 -10.84 -1.57 45.89
N ARG A 1022 -11.20 -1.72 44.61
CA ARG A 1022 -10.73 -0.91 43.49
C ARG A 1022 -11.86 -0.17 42.81
N HIS A 1023 -11.55 0.94 42.18
CA HIS A 1023 -12.41 1.64 41.24
C HIS A 1023 -11.60 2.61 40.37
N THR A 1024 -12.16 3.06 39.25
CA THR A 1024 -11.59 4.13 38.45
C THR A 1024 -11.84 5.50 39.10
N ARG A 1025 -11.05 6.54 38.76
CA ARG A 1025 -11.26 7.90 39.28
C ARG A 1025 -11.24 8.92 38.14
N ASN A 1026 -12.08 9.94 38.24
CA ASN A 1026 -11.95 11.14 37.44
C ASN A 1026 -10.90 12.06 38.09
N ALA A 1027 -9.87 12.45 37.32
CA ALA A 1027 -8.81 13.35 37.78
C ALA A 1027 -9.32 14.78 38.07
N THR A 1028 -10.38 15.21 37.37
CA THR A 1028 -11.02 16.52 37.53
C THR A 1028 -12.54 16.38 37.66
N PRO A 1029 -13.05 15.90 38.81
CA PRO A 1029 -14.48 15.79 39.02
C PRO A 1029 -15.17 17.16 38.97
N ALA A 1030 -16.47 17.14 38.68
CA ALA A 1030 -17.26 18.35 38.70
C ALA A 1030 -17.18 19.06 40.06
N SER A 1031 -16.91 20.38 40.07
CA SER A 1031 -16.69 21.16 41.28
C SER A 1031 -17.89 21.30 42.19
N ASP A 1032 -19.10 21.08 41.64
CA ASP A 1032 -20.35 21.03 42.41
C ASP A 1032 -20.67 19.60 42.89
N LEU A 1033 -19.73 18.66 42.84
CA LEU A 1033 -19.85 17.34 43.47
C LEU A 1033 -18.87 17.19 44.64
N THR A 1034 -19.32 16.48 45.68
CA THR A 1034 -18.49 16.05 46.80
C THR A 1034 -18.63 14.55 46.99
N ALA A 1035 -17.51 13.83 47.02
CA ALA A 1035 -17.49 12.39 47.20
C ALA A 1035 -16.79 11.98 48.51
N SER A 1036 -17.30 10.91 49.14
CA SER A 1036 -16.73 10.37 50.38
C SER A 1036 -16.98 8.88 50.52
N TYR A 1037 -15.99 8.16 51.06
CA TYR A 1037 -16.18 6.75 51.42
C TYR A 1037 -16.94 6.65 52.74
N GLU A 1038 -17.94 5.78 52.75
CA GLU A 1038 -18.72 5.46 53.93
C GLU A 1038 -18.73 3.96 54.18
N TRP A 1039 -18.91 3.58 55.43
CA TRP A 1039 -19.00 2.18 55.84
C TRP A 1039 -20.29 1.88 56.61
N SER A 1040 -20.69 0.62 56.61
CA SER A 1040 -21.85 0.12 57.36
C SER A 1040 -21.65 -1.34 57.78
N THR A 1041 -22.36 -1.77 58.82
CA THR A 1041 -22.46 -3.20 59.22
C THR A 1041 -23.81 -3.81 58.86
N ASP A 1042 -24.78 -3.00 58.43
CA ASP A 1042 -26.18 -3.41 58.23
C ASP A 1042 -26.79 -2.89 56.92
N LEU A 1043 -26.01 -2.20 56.08
CA LEU A 1043 -26.42 -1.55 54.82
C LEU A 1043 -27.47 -0.43 54.95
N THR A 1044 -27.88 -0.10 56.16
CA THR A 1044 -28.90 0.92 56.44
C THR A 1044 -28.30 2.15 57.12
N ASN A 1045 -27.43 1.94 58.10
CA ASN A 1045 -26.76 2.99 58.85
C ASN A 1045 -25.33 3.16 58.29
N TRP A 1046 -25.14 4.19 57.49
CA TRP A 1046 -23.86 4.54 56.87
C TRP A 1046 -23.11 5.58 57.66
N ARG A 1047 -21.79 5.44 57.73
CA ARG A 1047 -20.91 6.22 58.60
C ARG A 1047 -19.69 6.67 57.82
N ALA A 1048 -19.25 7.90 58.05
CA ALA A 1048 -18.02 8.43 57.46
C ALA A 1048 -16.78 7.66 57.97
N SER A 1049 -15.66 7.83 57.26
CA SER A 1049 -14.35 7.36 57.68
C SER A 1049 -14.04 7.76 59.14
N SER A 1050 -13.41 6.84 59.87
CA SER A 1050 -12.99 6.98 61.27
C SER A 1050 -14.11 7.17 62.31
N ALA A 1051 -15.38 7.17 61.92
CA ALA A 1051 -16.48 7.08 62.87
C ALA A 1051 -16.51 5.69 63.53
N SER A 1052 -16.91 5.62 64.82
CA SER A 1052 -17.02 4.36 65.57
C SER A 1052 -18.48 3.93 65.79
N ALA A 1053 -18.75 2.63 65.70
CA ALA A 1053 -20.05 2.06 66.04
C ALA A 1053 -19.94 0.59 66.47
N GLY A 1054 -20.64 0.22 67.54
CA GLY A 1054 -20.62 -1.17 68.04
C GLY A 1054 -19.23 -1.66 68.47
N GLY A 1055 -18.33 -0.76 68.86
CA GLY A 1055 -16.94 -1.06 69.21
C GLY A 1055 -15.96 -1.11 68.02
N ILE A 1056 -16.45 -0.93 66.79
CA ILE A 1056 -15.63 -1.00 65.57
C ILE A 1056 -15.43 0.40 65.00
N THR A 1057 -14.24 0.67 64.47
CA THR A 1057 -13.89 1.87 63.72
C THR A 1057 -13.30 1.47 62.38
N VAL A 1058 -13.83 2.03 61.28
CA VAL A 1058 -13.30 1.80 59.93
C VAL A 1058 -12.68 3.08 59.42
N THR A 1059 -11.42 3.03 58.98
CA THR A 1059 -10.70 4.16 58.40
C THR A 1059 -10.31 3.82 56.97
N PHE A 1060 -10.71 4.67 56.02
CA PHE A 1060 -10.31 4.55 54.62
C PHE A 1060 -8.97 5.26 54.40
N GLY A 1061 -8.00 4.56 53.84
CA GLY A 1061 -6.74 5.15 53.37
C GLY A 1061 -6.93 5.99 52.11
N ALA A 1062 -5.93 6.79 51.78
CA ALA A 1062 -5.91 7.49 50.48
C ALA A 1062 -5.88 6.45 49.34
N PRO A 1063 -6.59 6.68 48.22
CA PRO A 1063 -6.52 5.80 47.06
C PRO A 1063 -5.10 5.71 46.49
N VAL A 1064 -4.64 4.51 46.15
CA VAL A 1064 -3.31 4.25 45.61
C VAL A 1064 -3.42 3.67 44.19
N THR A 1065 -2.70 4.22 43.23
CA THR A 1065 -2.69 3.75 41.84
C THR A 1065 -2.06 2.35 41.73
N VAL A 1066 -2.65 1.48 40.90
CA VAL A 1066 -2.36 0.03 40.93
C VAL A 1066 -1.15 -0.40 40.06
N ALA A 1067 -0.75 0.37 39.03
CA ALA A 1067 0.51 0.24 38.28
C ALA A 1067 0.70 1.42 37.30
N ALA A 1068 1.92 1.65 36.80
CA ALA A 1068 2.19 2.55 35.66
C ALA A 1068 1.46 2.00 34.40
N GLY A 1069 0.86 2.88 33.59
CA GLY A 1069 0.09 2.51 32.39
C GLY A 1069 -1.43 2.35 32.59
N THR A 1070 -1.96 2.50 33.81
CA THR A 1070 -3.43 2.58 34.06
C THR A 1070 -3.76 3.73 35.03
N PRO A 1071 -3.60 5.00 34.61
CA PRO A 1071 -3.56 6.17 35.50
C PRO A 1071 -4.83 6.37 36.35
N ASP A 1072 -5.96 5.79 35.94
CA ASP A 1072 -7.26 6.01 36.57
C ASP A 1072 -7.70 4.91 37.52
N LEU A 1073 -7.06 3.73 37.54
CA LEU A 1073 -7.45 2.64 38.44
C LEU A 1073 -6.78 2.79 39.82
N VAL A 1074 -7.58 2.98 40.86
CA VAL A 1074 -7.11 3.12 42.24
C VAL A 1074 -7.59 2.01 43.16
N GLU A 1075 -6.76 1.67 44.14
CA GLU A 1075 -7.06 0.75 45.23
C GLU A 1075 -7.18 1.51 46.56
N VAL A 1076 -8.22 1.18 47.32
CA VAL A 1076 -8.52 1.79 48.61
C VAL A 1076 -8.55 0.72 49.68
N THR A 1077 -7.76 0.93 50.74
CA THR A 1077 -7.77 0.07 51.93
C THR A 1077 -8.66 0.67 53.02
N ALA A 1078 -9.70 -0.07 53.40
CA ALA A 1078 -10.51 0.23 54.58
C ALA A 1078 -10.04 -0.61 55.78
N THR A 1079 -9.35 0.03 56.72
CA THR A 1079 -8.79 -0.61 57.92
C THR A 1079 -9.80 -0.63 59.06
N ILE A 1080 -10.04 -1.81 59.63
CA ILE A 1080 -11.05 -2.11 60.65
C ILE A 1080 -10.34 -2.34 61.99
N THR A 1081 -10.69 -1.56 63.02
CA THR A 1081 -10.09 -1.63 64.37
C THR A 1081 -11.15 -1.68 65.47
N GLY A 1082 -10.81 -2.24 66.64
CA GLY A 1082 -11.66 -2.23 67.85
C GLY A 1082 -12.59 -3.44 68.03
N GLY A 1083 -12.66 -4.38 67.08
CA GLY A 1083 -13.41 -5.63 67.18
C GLY A 1083 -13.46 -6.39 65.84
N SER A 1084 -14.02 -7.61 65.82
CA SER A 1084 -14.17 -8.42 64.59
C SER A 1084 -15.66 -8.53 64.20
N PRO A 1085 -16.20 -7.63 63.35
CA PRO A 1085 -17.57 -7.72 62.87
C PRO A 1085 -17.82 -8.97 62.03
N ALA A 1086 -19.07 -9.44 62.02
CA ALA A 1086 -19.49 -10.50 61.11
C ALA A 1086 -19.55 -10.04 59.65
N LYS A 1087 -19.85 -8.74 59.41
CA LYS A 1087 -19.91 -8.11 58.08
C LYS A 1087 -19.56 -6.61 58.18
N VAL A 1088 -18.82 -6.12 57.18
CA VAL A 1088 -18.57 -4.69 56.94
C VAL A 1088 -18.78 -4.45 55.45
N PHE A 1089 -19.47 -3.37 55.13
CA PHE A 1089 -19.74 -2.91 53.77
C PHE A 1089 -19.12 -1.54 53.60
N ALA A 1090 -18.58 -1.26 52.42
CA ALA A 1090 -18.11 0.05 52.01
C ALA A 1090 -18.95 0.52 50.81
N ARG A 1091 -19.14 1.84 50.70
CA ARG A 1091 -19.69 2.49 49.51
C ARG A 1091 -18.95 3.79 49.24
N TYR A 1092 -19.05 4.25 48.00
CA TYR A 1092 -18.63 5.59 47.62
C TYR A 1092 -19.88 6.46 47.45
N LYS A 1093 -20.01 7.48 48.28
CA LYS A 1093 -21.17 8.38 48.26
C LYS A 1093 -20.79 9.68 47.60
N VAL A 1094 -21.55 10.06 46.58
CA VAL A 1094 -21.45 11.35 45.91
C VAL A 1094 -22.67 12.19 46.26
N VAL A 1095 -22.43 13.47 46.54
CA VAL A 1095 -23.46 14.48 46.78
C VAL A 1095 -23.21 15.62 45.83
N LYS A 1096 -24.23 15.99 45.06
CA LYS A 1096 -24.28 17.23 44.29
C LYS A 1096 -24.86 18.35 45.14
#